data_AF-A0A7K0MVL8-F1
#
_entry.id   AF-A0A7K0MVL8-F1
#
_cell.length_a   1.000
_cell.length_b   1.000
_cell.length_c   1.000
_cell.angle_alpha   90.00
_cell.angle_beta   90.00
_cell.angle_gamma   90.00
#
_symmetry.space_group_name_H-M   'P 1'
#
loop_
_entity.id
_entity.type
_entity.pdbx_description
1 polymer ?
#
loop_
_entity_poly.entity_id
_entity_poly.type
_entity_poly.pdbx_seq_one_letter_code
_entity_poly.pdbx_strand_id
1 'polypeptide(L)'
;MSHRGGVAAPSQRVERNPNKSVEEHPRTFRELERTTLGDIGITARLIERFEVMGIHSVLDLLRLYPRRLHDRSNITPLTDIEVGVEATVFGSVEKCELKTGRNNKKRVEVILRNGDARLRVTFFNQVWRQKELAPDTEVAMFGKVDSFGGSLQMVNPIVDVLGKAGEGKTGRIIAVYPQSAKAGLSSWDIAPAVAKALEWVGEFYEPLDEALRSPLKLGKIDRTKAFNDIHGVPSIEDHRQAERRLRFDEFLVAQIGLVARKRALQASDAGIKHQIGGPLVKEFLTNLPFKMTDDQSTAIAEINQDLATAAPMHRLLQGDVGSGKTVVALAAMLTAVEGGYQSAMMAPTEVLAEQLYAVASRTIGVLKVPSPDGVLLSEQEVGVRLLTNRTKARERAAIADGLRDGTIHIVIGTHALLYGESPFTNLGVIVIDEHHRFGVEQRDVLKQRAVAGRVPDVLVMTATPIPRTAALLIYGDLDISTLKVMPSGRQPITTELLKRETVAVGAAYQRARDEVKNGHQVYVVCPLVEDSGKIEAAAATKRAEELGNTEFKGLNVGLLHGQMPSAEKEKIMNSFRSKEIDVLVATTVIEVGVDVPNATVMIIEDAQRFGLAQLHQLRGRVGRGGGASWCYLIADVTTKDAAARMEAMVETTDGFVLADRDLEIRGTGQIFGERQSGQSIDKHLRLARLPRDIKYVEFARTTAELILDSDPDLAHHRPLAEEVEDLLGDDVEYLFKS
;
A
#
# COMPACT_ATOMS: atom_id res chain seq x y z
N MET A 1 31.54 -82.49 -17.10
CA MET A 1 32.20 -82.89 -18.36
C MET A 1 31.31 -82.38 -19.49
N SER A 2 31.52 -81.17 -20.00
CA SER A 2 32.53 -80.75 -20.98
C SER A 2 31.91 -80.61 -22.38
N HIS A 3 31.78 -79.34 -22.77
CA HIS A 3 32.20 -78.76 -24.05
C HIS A 3 31.25 -78.59 -25.25
N ARG A 4 31.38 -77.34 -25.77
CA ARG A 4 31.11 -76.76 -27.11
C ARG A 4 29.65 -76.33 -27.33
N GLY A 5 29.31 -75.08 -27.67
CA GLY A 5 30.08 -73.96 -28.20
C GLY A 5 29.59 -73.62 -29.62
N GLY A 6 28.88 -72.49 -29.76
CA GLY A 6 28.72 -71.77 -31.03
C GLY A 6 27.30 -71.62 -31.59
N VAL A 7 26.78 -70.39 -31.59
CA VAL A 7 26.60 -69.50 -32.77
C VAL A 7 25.39 -68.57 -32.55
N ALA A 8 25.64 -67.28 -32.73
CA ALA A 8 24.71 -66.16 -32.55
C ALA A 8 23.77 -65.97 -33.75
N ALA A 9 22.57 -65.43 -33.47
CA ALA A 9 21.66 -64.79 -34.43
C ALA A 9 21.16 -63.45 -33.83
N PRO A 10 20.88 -62.41 -34.63
CA PRO A 10 20.92 -61.02 -34.19
C PRO A 10 19.63 -60.60 -33.48
N SER A 11 19.77 -59.93 -32.33
CA SER A 11 18.68 -59.24 -31.67
C SER A 11 18.38 -57.93 -32.39
N GLN A 12 17.17 -57.81 -32.96
CA GLN A 12 16.63 -56.54 -33.41
C GLN A 12 16.49 -55.61 -32.18
N ARG A 13 17.39 -54.64 -32.06
CA ARG A 13 17.18 -53.47 -31.22
C ARG A 13 16.09 -52.62 -31.86
N VAL A 14 14.91 -52.65 -31.26
CA VAL A 14 13.93 -51.57 -31.42
C VAL A 14 14.53 -50.34 -30.76
N GLU A 15 15.08 -49.43 -31.54
CA GLU A 15 15.39 -48.07 -31.08
C GLU A 15 14.08 -47.39 -30.68
N ARG A 16 13.79 -47.37 -29.38
CA ARG A 16 12.78 -46.48 -28.82
C ARG A 16 13.35 -45.06 -28.86
N ASN A 17 12.86 -44.28 -29.82
CA ASN A 17 13.03 -42.85 -29.85
C ASN A 17 12.38 -42.24 -28.59
N PRO A 18 13.10 -41.54 -27.69
CA PRO A 18 12.55 -41.12 -26.39
C PRO A 18 11.54 -39.96 -26.46
N ASN A 19 11.24 -39.43 -27.65
CA ASN A 19 10.71 -38.08 -27.79
C ASN A 19 9.32 -37.98 -28.47
N LYS A 20 8.45 -38.99 -28.31
CA LYS A 20 7.05 -38.88 -28.77
C LYS A 20 6.10 -39.70 -27.89
N SER A 21 5.63 -39.08 -26.80
CA SER A 21 4.26 -39.22 -26.26
C SER A 21 4.20 -38.56 -24.88
N VAL A 22 4.04 -37.24 -24.84
CA VAL A 22 3.48 -36.56 -23.66
C VAL A 22 2.17 -35.95 -24.17
N GLU A 23 1.05 -36.37 -23.62
CA GLU A 23 -0.26 -35.79 -23.91
C GLU A 23 -0.19 -34.28 -23.64
N GLU A 24 -0.39 -33.45 -24.67
CA GLU A 24 -0.30 -31.99 -24.62
C GLU A 24 -1.46 -31.42 -23.80
N HIS A 25 -1.37 -31.51 -22.48
CA HIS A 25 -2.21 -30.74 -21.58
C HIS A 25 -1.54 -29.39 -21.30
N PRO A 26 -2.30 -28.28 -21.23
CA PRO A 26 -1.75 -26.99 -20.85
C PRO A 26 -1.05 -27.06 -19.48
N ARG A 27 0.20 -26.60 -19.40
CA ARG A 27 1.01 -26.71 -18.18
C ARG A 27 0.63 -25.68 -17.13
N THR A 28 0.66 -26.09 -15.87
CA THR A 28 0.32 -25.22 -14.72
C THR A 28 1.57 -24.56 -14.13
N PHE A 29 1.41 -23.42 -13.45
CA PHE A 29 2.56 -22.79 -12.77
C PHE A 29 3.21 -23.69 -11.71
N ARG A 30 2.42 -24.49 -10.98
CA ARG A 30 2.97 -25.44 -9.98
C ARG A 30 3.85 -26.51 -10.63
N GLU A 31 3.51 -26.98 -11.82
CA GLU A 31 4.37 -27.89 -12.60
C GLU A 31 5.67 -27.20 -13.01
N LEU A 32 5.58 -25.94 -13.49
CA LEU A 32 6.75 -25.16 -13.89
C LEU A 32 7.67 -24.83 -12.71
N GLU A 33 7.11 -24.61 -11.52
CA GLU A 33 7.86 -24.36 -10.29
C GLU A 33 8.62 -25.62 -9.82
N ARG A 34 8.04 -26.81 -10.02
CA ARG A 34 8.68 -28.09 -9.69
C ARG A 34 9.65 -28.59 -10.77
N THR A 35 9.57 -28.06 -11.98
CA THR A 35 10.43 -28.46 -13.09
C THR A 35 11.76 -27.72 -12.98
N THR A 36 12.87 -28.46 -13.00
CA THR A 36 14.21 -27.87 -12.95
C THR A 36 14.65 -27.40 -14.34
N LEU A 37 15.60 -26.47 -14.38
CA LEU A 37 16.23 -26.05 -15.64
C LEU A 37 16.92 -27.22 -16.37
N GLY A 38 17.37 -28.24 -15.64
CA GLY A 38 17.99 -29.44 -16.20
C GLY A 38 17.02 -30.29 -17.01
N ASP A 39 15.76 -30.37 -16.58
CA ASP A 39 14.71 -31.17 -17.23
C ASP A 39 14.37 -30.64 -18.63
N ILE A 40 14.55 -29.33 -18.84
CA ILE A 40 14.40 -28.68 -20.15
C ILE A 40 15.72 -28.63 -20.93
N GLY A 41 16.76 -29.35 -20.47
CA GLY A 41 18.05 -29.49 -21.11
C GLY A 41 18.95 -28.24 -21.06
N ILE A 42 18.80 -27.39 -20.04
CA ILE A 42 19.79 -26.33 -19.78
C ILE A 42 21.05 -26.96 -19.17
N THR A 43 22.23 -26.57 -19.64
CA THR A 43 23.49 -27.16 -19.18
C THR A 43 23.77 -26.87 -17.71
N ALA A 44 24.35 -27.81 -16.97
CA ALA A 44 24.66 -27.68 -15.53
C ALA A 44 25.44 -26.40 -15.20
N ARG A 45 26.43 -26.02 -16.02
CA ARG A 45 27.20 -24.78 -15.86
C ARG A 45 26.33 -23.52 -15.92
N LEU A 46 25.28 -23.52 -16.74
CA LEU A 46 24.36 -22.39 -16.85
C LEU A 46 23.37 -22.39 -15.68
N ILE A 47 22.95 -23.56 -15.20
CA ILE A 47 22.11 -23.72 -14.00
C ILE A 47 22.80 -23.12 -12.77
N GLU A 48 24.06 -23.47 -12.49
CA GLU A 48 24.82 -22.91 -11.37
C GLU A 48 24.86 -21.37 -11.39
N ARG A 49 24.92 -20.77 -12.58
CA ARG A 49 24.88 -19.31 -12.73
C ARG A 49 23.49 -18.74 -12.44
N PHE A 50 22.42 -19.42 -12.88
CA PHE A 50 21.05 -19.03 -12.58
C PHE A 50 20.73 -19.12 -11.08
N GLU A 51 21.24 -20.14 -10.39
CA GLU A 51 21.09 -20.29 -8.94
C GLU A 51 21.69 -19.12 -8.16
N VAL A 52 22.80 -18.53 -8.62
CA VAL A 52 23.38 -17.32 -8.01
C VAL A 52 22.44 -16.11 -8.10
N MET A 53 21.52 -16.10 -9.06
CA MET A 53 20.44 -15.11 -9.20
C MET A 53 19.15 -15.50 -8.45
N GLY A 54 19.13 -16.65 -7.76
CA GLY A 54 17.95 -17.18 -7.08
C GLY A 54 16.91 -17.77 -8.04
N ILE A 55 17.35 -18.24 -9.21
CA ILE A 55 16.48 -18.87 -10.23
C ILE A 55 16.72 -20.37 -10.15
N HIS A 56 15.71 -21.12 -9.72
CA HIS A 56 15.81 -22.56 -9.46
C HIS A 56 14.87 -23.38 -10.36
N SER A 57 13.75 -22.80 -10.77
CA SER A 57 12.72 -23.46 -11.56
C SER A 57 12.56 -22.91 -12.98
N VAL A 58 11.80 -23.62 -13.82
CA VAL A 58 11.36 -23.10 -15.12
C VAL A 58 10.47 -21.88 -14.95
N LEU A 59 9.60 -21.87 -13.92
CA LEU A 59 8.74 -20.71 -13.63
C LEU A 59 9.56 -19.47 -13.22
N ASP A 60 10.61 -19.63 -12.39
CA ASP A 60 11.52 -18.54 -12.02
C ASP A 60 12.16 -17.91 -13.25
N LEU A 61 12.61 -18.74 -14.20
CA LEU A 61 13.24 -18.28 -15.43
C LEU A 61 12.25 -17.54 -16.33
N LEU A 62 11.02 -18.03 -16.45
CA LEU A 62 9.95 -17.38 -17.22
C LEU A 62 9.42 -16.10 -16.56
N ARG A 63 9.48 -16.00 -15.23
CA ARG A 63 9.12 -14.76 -14.52
C ARG A 63 10.28 -13.75 -14.47
N LEU A 64 11.43 -14.06 -15.09
CA LEU A 64 12.51 -13.12 -15.29
C LEU A 64 12.19 -12.20 -16.49
N TYR A 65 11.39 -11.17 -16.26
CA TYR A 65 10.92 -10.29 -17.34
C TYR A 65 12.01 -9.33 -17.87
N PRO A 66 11.94 -8.94 -19.16
CA PRO A 66 12.79 -7.89 -19.71
C PRO A 66 12.63 -6.57 -18.95
N ARG A 67 13.74 -5.91 -18.61
CA ARG A 67 13.76 -4.58 -17.97
C ARG A 67 13.65 -3.44 -18.97
N ARG A 68 14.14 -3.65 -20.18
CA ARG A 68 14.20 -2.65 -21.25
C ARG A 68 13.99 -3.32 -22.59
N LEU A 69 13.41 -2.57 -23.52
CA LEU A 69 13.31 -2.94 -24.92
C LEU A 69 14.17 -1.99 -25.75
N HIS A 70 14.93 -2.54 -26.69
CA HIS A 70 15.60 -1.75 -27.72
C HIS A 70 14.99 -2.04 -29.08
N ASP A 71 14.43 -1.02 -29.71
CA ASP A 71 13.91 -1.13 -31.07
C ASP A 71 15.04 -0.92 -32.08
N ARG A 72 15.35 -1.96 -32.85
CA ARG A 72 16.28 -1.97 -33.99
C ARG A 72 15.59 -1.72 -35.32
N SER A 73 14.28 -1.53 -35.34
CA SER A 73 13.52 -1.18 -36.55
C SER A 73 13.82 0.25 -37.01
N ASN A 74 14.23 1.12 -36.09
CA ASN A 74 14.71 2.48 -36.33
C ASN A 74 16.23 2.56 -36.09
N ILE A 75 17.03 1.74 -36.79
CA ILE A 75 18.46 2.02 -36.90
C ILE A 75 18.58 3.28 -37.73
N THR A 76 18.69 4.44 -37.10
CA THR A 76 19.17 5.63 -37.80
C THR A 76 20.60 5.32 -38.21
N PRO A 77 20.92 5.21 -39.51
CA PRO A 77 22.30 5.10 -39.94
C PRO A 77 23.06 6.27 -39.34
N LEU A 78 24.30 6.06 -38.88
CA LEU A 78 25.12 7.15 -38.36
C LEU A 78 25.25 8.34 -39.34
N THR A 79 24.97 8.13 -40.64
CA THR A 79 24.92 9.17 -41.68
C THR A 79 23.72 10.11 -41.58
N ASP A 80 22.62 9.68 -40.96
CA ASP A 80 21.32 10.38 -40.96
C ASP A 80 20.95 10.90 -39.56
N ILE A 81 21.87 10.84 -38.59
CA ILE A 81 21.64 11.33 -37.24
C ILE A 81 21.79 12.85 -37.21
N GLU A 82 20.72 13.52 -36.77
CA GLU A 82 20.77 14.96 -36.46
C GLU A 82 21.65 15.23 -35.24
N VAL A 83 22.64 16.12 -35.42
CA VAL A 83 23.52 16.57 -34.35
C VAL A 83 22.73 17.35 -33.31
N GLY A 84 22.90 17.02 -32.03
CA GLY A 84 22.24 17.68 -30.91
C GLY A 84 21.03 16.93 -30.35
N VAL A 85 20.64 15.79 -30.94
CA VAL A 85 19.51 14.96 -30.50
C VAL A 85 20.01 13.73 -29.72
N GLU A 86 19.21 13.24 -28.78
CA GLU A 86 19.46 11.95 -28.12
C GLU A 86 19.00 10.80 -29.02
N ALA A 87 19.90 9.85 -29.28
CA ALA A 87 19.63 8.72 -30.17
C ALA A 87 20.25 7.42 -29.63
N THR A 88 19.64 6.29 -29.96
CA THR A 88 20.24 4.96 -29.77
C THR A 88 21.02 4.59 -31.02
N VAL A 89 22.33 4.41 -30.88
CA VAL A 89 23.23 3.99 -31.95
C VAL A 89 23.67 2.56 -31.70
N PHE A 90 23.52 1.71 -32.72
CA PHE A 90 24.04 0.35 -32.74
C PHE A 90 25.38 0.32 -33.46
N GLY A 91 26.31 -0.54 -33.04
CA GLY A 91 27.55 -0.75 -33.79
C GLY A 91 28.51 -1.74 -33.13
N SER A 92 29.58 -2.08 -33.84
CA SER A 92 30.70 -2.86 -33.33
C SER A 92 31.80 -1.95 -32.82
N VAL A 93 32.38 -2.24 -31.67
CA VAL A 93 33.56 -1.53 -31.15
C VAL A 93 34.75 -1.83 -32.07
N GLU A 94 35.21 -0.83 -32.82
CA GLU A 94 36.41 -0.91 -33.65
C GLU A 94 37.66 -0.77 -32.79
N LYS A 95 37.63 0.12 -31.79
CA LYS A 95 38.78 0.42 -30.95
C LYS A 95 38.34 0.91 -29.57
N CYS A 96 39.06 0.52 -28.52
CA CYS A 96 38.86 1.05 -27.16
C CYS A 96 40.20 1.34 -26.49
N GLU A 97 40.43 2.59 -26.09
CA GLU A 97 41.69 3.07 -25.50
C GLU A 97 41.47 3.81 -24.19
N LEU A 98 42.35 3.57 -23.22
CA LEU A 98 42.44 4.40 -22.02
C LEU A 98 43.37 5.59 -22.30
N LYS A 99 42.84 6.82 -22.24
CA LYS A 99 43.62 8.05 -22.38
C LYS A 99 43.74 8.80 -21.05
N THR A 100 44.93 9.30 -20.78
CA THR A 100 45.22 10.14 -19.60
C THR A 100 45.32 11.60 -20.04
N GLY A 101 44.47 12.47 -19.49
CA GLY A 101 44.44 13.90 -19.79
C GLY A 101 45.47 14.73 -19.00
N ARG A 102 45.55 16.04 -19.30
CA ARG A 102 46.54 16.99 -18.75
C ARG A 102 46.56 17.15 -17.22
N ASN A 103 45.51 16.71 -16.50
CA ASN A 103 45.42 16.75 -15.02
C ASN A 103 45.33 15.33 -14.40
N ASN A 104 45.96 14.33 -15.01
CA ASN A 104 45.91 12.91 -14.59
C ASN A 104 44.49 12.30 -14.56
N LYS A 105 43.50 12.97 -15.17
CA LYS A 105 42.14 12.45 -15.34
C LYS A 105 42.13 11.39 -16.43
N LYS A 106 41.73 10.17 -16.08
CA LYS A 106 41.61 9.04 -17.01
C LYS A 106 40.23 9.07 -17.69
N ARG A 107 40.22 8.83 -19.00
CA ARG A 107 39.00 8.65 -19.79
C ARG A 107 39.16 7.46 -20.72
N VAL A 108 38.08 6.75 -20.99
CA VAL A 108 38.04 5.66 -21.98
C VAL A 108 37.47 6.25 -23.26
N GLU A 109 38.16 6.08 -24.38
CA GLU A 109 37.72 6.50 -25.70
C GLU A 109 37.47 5.27 -26.56
N VAL A 110 36.25 5.14 -27.07
CA VAL A 110 35.78 4.01 -27.85
C VAL A 110 35.41 4.52 -29.24
N ILE A 111 35.85 3.85 -30.29
CA ILE A 111 35.40 4.11 -31.66
C ILE A 111 34.40 3.03 -32.00
N LEU A 112 33.14 3.44 -32.18
CA LEU A 112 32.05 2.59 -32.60
C LEU A 112 31.91 2.67 -34.12
N ARG A 113 31.84 1.52 -34.80
CA ARG A 113 31.63 1.41 -36.24
C ARG A 113 30.24 0.86 -36.53
N ASN A 114 29.52 1.52 -37.42
CA ASN A 114 28.25 1.05 -37.99
C ASN A 114 28.25 1.34 -39.49
N GLY A 115 28.36 0.29 -40.31
CA GLY A 115 28.63 0.44 -41.74
C GLY A 115 29.96 1.18 -41.99
N ASP A 116 29.92 2.18 -42.87
CA ASP A 116 31.07 3.04 -43.20
C ASP A 116 31.28 4.21 -42.23
N ALA A 117 30.35 4.41 -41.30
CA ALA A 117 30.37 5.53 -40.38
C ALA A 117 30.98 5.16 -39.02
N ARG A 118 31.64 6.15 -38.41
CA ARG A 118 32.32 6.02 -37.11
C ARG A 118 31.79 7.05 -36.12
N LEU A 119 31.54 6.60 -34.90
CA LEU A 119 31.15 7.44 -33.76
C LEU A 119 32.19 7.34 -32.66
N ARG A 120 32.73 8.48 -32.23
CA ARG A 120 33.68 8.53 -31.10
C ARG A 120 32.92 8.64 -29.78
N VAL A 121 33.08 7.68 -28.91
CA VAL A 121 32.42 7.66 -27.60
C VAL A 121 33.44 7.86 -26.50
N THR A 122 33.20 8.84 -25.62
CA THR A 122 34.12 9.16 -24.52
C THR A 122 33.45 8.93 -23.17
N PHE A 123 34.08 8.11 -22.32
CA PHE A 123 33.66 7.89 -20.94
C PHE A 123 34.63 8.54 -19.96
N PHE A 124 34.13 9.45 -19.13
CA PHE A 124 34.87 10.06 -18.03
C PHE A 124 34.67 9.27 -16.74
N ASN A 125 35.73 9.05 -15.96
CA ASN A 125 35.69 8.33 -14.67
C ASN A 125 35.18 6.87 -14.72
N GLN A 126 35.05 6.25 -15.91
CA GLN A 126 34.59 4.86 -16.06
C GLN A 126 35.68 3.96 -16.68
N VAL A 127 36.83 3.85 -16.00
CA VAL A 127 37.98 3.06 -16.49
C VAL A 127 37.64 1.57 -16.72
N TRP A 128 36.67 1.04 -15.97
CA TRP A 128 36.19 -0.33 -16.07
C TRP A 128 35.60 -0.68 -17.45
N ARG A 129 35.06 0.31 -18.18
CA ARG A 129 34.54 0.15 -19.55
C ARG A 129 35.60 -0.36 -20.53
N GLN A 130 36.89 -0.16 -20.25
CA GLN A 130 37.96 -0.66 -21.10
C GLN A 130 37.95 -2.18 -21.24
N LYS A 131 37.59 -2.91 -20.17
CA LYS A 131 37.51 -4.37 -20.20
C LYS A 131 36.22 -4.89 -20.83
N GLU A 132 35.13 -4.14 -20.66
CA GLU A 132 33.80 -4.50 -21.15
C GLU A 132 33.62 -4.22 -22.65
N LEU A 133 34.22 -3.13 -23.15
CA LEU A 133 34.12 -2.67 -24.54
C LEU A 133 35.38 -3.04 -25.33
N ALA A 134 35.78 -4.30 -25.27
CA ALA A 134 36.90 -4.78 -26.07
C ALA A 134 36.59 -4.66 -27.58
N PRO A 135 37.60 -4.59 -28.46
CA PRO A 135 37.39 -4.66 -29.91
C PRO A 135 36.50 -5.84 -30.32
N ASP A 136 35.72 -5.65 -31.37
CA ASP A 136 34.73 -6.60 -31.90
C ASP A 136 33.54 -6.90 -30.96
N THR A 137 33.30 -6.04 -29.97
CA THR A 137 32.08 -6.11 -29.13
C THR A 137 30.95 -5.35 -29.82
N GLU A 138 29.81 -5.98 -30.07
CA GLU A 138 28.59 -5.28 -30.50
C GLU A 138 27.91 -4.61 -29.31
N VAL A 139 27.48 -3.37 -29.48
CA VAL A 139 26.87 -2.56 -28.42
C VAL A 139 25.75 -1.67 -28.96
N ALA A 140 24.76 -1.42 -28.10
CA ALA A 140 23.82 -0.32 -28.26
C ALA A 140 24.25 0.81 -27.32
N MET A 141 24.36 2.02 -27.83
CA MET A 141 24.70 3.21 -27.04
C MET A 141 23.59 4.24 -27.16
N PHE A 142 23.03 4.66 -26.04
CA PHE A 142 22.04 5.73 -25.98
C PHE A 142 22.62 6.98 -25.34
N GLY A 143 22.55 8.09 -26.05
CA GLY A 143 22.98 9.39 -25.56
C GLY A 143 22.84 10.48 -26.60
N LYS A 144 23.18 11.70 -26.18
CA LYS A 144 23.22 12.86 -27.08
C LYS A 144 24.36 12.72 -28.08
N VAL A 145 24.03 12.72 -29.36
CA VAL A 145 25.02 12.74 -30.45
C VAL A 145 25.42 14.19 -30.72
N ASP A 146 26.72 14.46 -30.67
CA ASP A 146 27.31 15.77 -30.90
C ASP A 146 28.36 15.68 -32.02
N SER A 147 28.85 16.81 -32.52
CA SER A 147 29.89 16.85 -33.54
C SER A 147 31.06 17.72 -33.08
N PHE A 148 32.26 17.15 -33.11
CA PHE A 148 33.49 17.88 -32.78
C PHE A 148 34.55 17.67 -33.85
N GLY A 149 34.97 18.75 -34.50
CA GLY A 149 35.96 18.70 -35.58
C GLY A 149 35.50 17.89 -36.79
N GLY A 150 34.19 17.86 -37.08
CA GLY A 150 33.61 17.11 -38.19
C GLY A 150 33.44 15.61 -37.96
N SER A 151 33.75 15.10 -36.76
CA SER A 151 33.48 13.70 -36.37
C SER A 151 32.34 13.65 -35.36
N LEU A 152 31.42 12.70 -35.55
CA LEU A 152 30.36 12.43 -34.57
C LEU A 152 30.97 11.93 -33.26
N GLN A 153 30.44 12.41 -32.15
CA GLN A 153 30.84 12.00 -30.83
C GLN A 153 29.66 11.84 -29.86
N MET A 154 29.86 11.04 -28.82
CA MET A 154 28.91 10.85 -27.72
C MET A 154 29.68 10.80 -26.40
N VAL A 155 29.17 11.47 -25.36
CA VAL A 155 29.86 11.57 -24.06
C VAL A 155 29.04 10.87 -22.98
N ASN A 156 29.68 9.94 -22.25
CA ASN A 156 29.08 9.15 -21.18
C ASN A 156 27.70 8.54 -21.52
N PRO A 157 27.52 7.88 -22.68
CA PRO A 157 26.23 7.27 -22.97
C PRO A 157 25.93 6.08 -22.07
N ILE A 158 24.65 5.73 -22.04
CA ILE A 158 24.19 4.44 -21.54
C ILE A 158 24.61 3.40 -22.57
N VAL A 159 25.28 2.34 -22.12
CA VAL A 159 25.79 1.27 -22.99
C VAL A 159 25.17 -0.05 -22.58
N ASP A 160 24.57 -0.72 -23.55
CA ASP A 160 24.07 -2.08 -23.44
C ASP A 160 24.93 -2.98 -24.36
N VAL A 161 25.64 -3.94 -23.77
CA VAL A 161 26.53 -4.85 -24.49
C VAL A 161 25.73 -5.95 -25.18
N LEU A 162 25.85 -6.05 -26.50
CA LEU A 162 25.07 -6.95 -27.35
C LEU A 162 25.77 -8.28 -27.67
N GLY A 163 27.05 -8.42 -27.29
CA GLY A 163 27.85 -9.64 -27.50
C GLY A 163 29.04 -9.40 -28.43
N LYS A 164 29.50 -10.43 -29.13
CA LYS A 164 30.60 -10.33 -30.11
C LYS A 164 30.07 -10.15 -31.53
N ALA A 165 30.80 -9.37 -32.32
CA ALA A 165 30.49 -9.08 -33.72
C ALA A 165 30.46 -10.36 -34.55
N GLY A 166 29.39 -10.52 -35.35
CA GLY A 166 29.22 -11.68 -36.24
C GLY A 166 28.43 -12.85 -35.65
N GLU A 167 27.96 -12.78 -34.39
CA GLU A 167 27.07 -13.80 -33.81
C GLU A 167 25.60 -13.69 -34.28
N GLY A 168 25.31 -12.84 -35.28
CA GLY A 168 24.06 -12.88 -36.05
C GLY A 168 22.78 -12.88 -35.22
N LYS A 169 22.55 -11.86 -34.40
CA LYS A 169 21.35 -11.78 -33.56
C LYS A 169 20.33 -10.84 -34.20
N THR A 170 19.38 -11.43 -34.92
CA THR A 170 18.47 -10.85 -35.94
C THR A 170 17.12 -10.35 -35.41
N GLY A 171 17.03 -9.94 -34.13
CA GLY A 171 15.78 -9.38 -33.58
C GLY A 171 15.54 -7.93 -33.97
N ARG A 172 14.33 -7.59 -34.48
CA ARG A 172 13.88 -6.20 -34.72
C ARG A 172 13.68 -5.43 -33.42
N ILE A 173 13.28 -6.10 -32.34
CA ILE A 173 13.23 -5.53 -30.98
C ILE A 173 13.99 -6.48 -30.07
N ILE A 174 14.93 -5.96 -29.28
CA ILE A 174 15.73 -6.74 -28.33
C ILE A 174 15.19 -6.53 -26.91
N ALA A 175 14.80 -7.63 -26.28
CA ALA A 175 14.51 -7.69 -24.85
C ALA A 175 15.82 -7.74 -24.03
N VAL A 176 16.00 -6.78 -23.13
CA VAL A 176 17.15 -6.73 -22.21
C VAL A 176 16.72 -7.18 -20.82
N TYR A 177 17.31 -8.27 -20.37
CA TYR A 177 17.02 -8.89 -19.08
C TYR A 177 17.88 -8.32 -17.95
N PRO A 178 17.47 -8.50 -16.67
CA PRO A 178 18.32 -8.23 -15.52
C PRO A 178 19.66 -8.97 -15.62
N GLN A 179 20.77 -8.24 -15.72
CA GLN A 179 22.11 -8.83 -15.77
C GLN A 179 22.71 -8.96 -14.36
N SER A 180 23.55 -9.97 -14.16
CA SER A 180 24.24 -10.19 -12.88
C SER A 180 25.73 -10.37 -13.11
N ALA A 181 26.52 -9.37 -12.72
CA ALA A 181 27.98 -9.46 -12.76
C ALA A 181 28.52 -10.57 -11.84
N LYS A 182 27.83 -10.83 -10.71
CA LYS A 182 28.19 -11.90 -9.76
C LYS A 182 27.98 -13.29 -10.35
N ALA A 183 26.88 -13.50 -11.09
CA ALA A 183 26.59 -14.75 -11.79
C ALA A 183 27.26 -14.84 -13.17
N GLY A 184 27.84 -13.72 -13.63
CA GLY A 184 28.35 -13.56 -14.98
C GLY A 184 27.28 -13.66 -16.08
N LEU A 185 25.98 -13.57 -15.76
CA LEU A 185 24.88 -13.73 -16.72
C LEU A 185 24.53 -12.43 -17.43
N SER A 186 24.45 -12.49 -18.75
CA SER A 186 24.01 -11.42 -19.63
C SER A 186 22.62 -11.70 -20.22
N SER A 187 21.98 -10.69 -20.81
CA SER A 187 20.72 -10.86 -21.54
C SER A 187 20.80 -11.94 -22.63
N TRP A 188 22.00 -12.21 -23.15
CA TRP A 188 22.25 -13.18 -24.22
C TRP A 188 22.40 -14.61 -23.73
N ASP A 189 22.71 -14.81 -22.46
CA ASP A 189 22.61 -16.11 -21.81
C ASP A 189 21.14 -16.40 -21.44
N ILE A 190 20.43 -15.35 -21.01
CA ILE A 190 19.07 -15.44 -20.48
C ILE A 190 18.05 -15.67 -21.60
N ALA A 191 18.08 -14.86 -22.67
CA ALA A 191 17.06 -14.91 -23.71
C ALA A 191 16.92 -16.29 -24.39
N PRO A 192 18.02 -17.00 -24.76
CA PRO A 192 17.91 -18.35 -25.31
C PRO A 192 17.38 -19.37 -24.30
N ALA A 193 17.75 -19.24 -23.02
CA ALA A 193 17.23 -20.11 -21.97
C ALA A 193 15.71 -19.92 -21.79
N VAL A 194 15.25 -18.66 -21.80
CA VAL A 194 13.82 -18.31 -21.76
C VAL A 194 13.09 -18.83 -23.00
N ALA A 195 13.64 -18.65 -24.20
CA ALA A 195 13.03 -19.15 -25.43
C ALA A 195 12.89 -20.68 -25.41
N LYS A 196 13.91 -21.39 -24.91
CA LYS A 196 13.87 -22.83 -24.72
C LYS A 196 12.83 -23.25 -23.68
N ALA A 197 12.69 -22.49 -22.60
CA ALA A 197 11.65 -22.72 -21.61
C ALA A 197 10.25 -22.54 -22.23
N LEU A 198 10.01 -21.46 -22.98
CA LEU A 198 8.74 -21.23 -23.68
C LEU A 198 8.40 -22.35 -24.67
N GLU A 199 9.38 -22.77 -25.48
CA GLU A 199 9.22 -23.90 -26.41
C GLU A 199 8.89 -25.20 -25.66
N TRP A 200 9.61 -25.48 -24.57
CA TRP A 200 9.34 -26.66 -23.76
C TRP A 200 7.95 -26.62 -23.17
N VAL A 201 7.50 -25.46 -22.64
CA VAL A 201 6.19 -25.27 -22.02
C VAL A 201 5.04 -25.41 -23.03
N GLY A 202 5.19 -24.92 -24.25
CA GLY A 202 4.11 -24.94 -25.23
C GLY A 202 2.93 -24.08 -24.78
N GLU A 203 1.84 -24.72 -24.33
CA GLU A 203 0.64 -24.05 -23.83
C GLU A 203 0.63 -23.93 -22.30
N PHE A 204 0.25 -22.75 -21.80
CA PHE A 204 0.01 -22.49 -20.39
C PHE A 204 -1.47 -22.70 -20.07
N TYR A 205 -1.75 -23.21 -18.86
CA TYR A 205 -3.10 -23.21 -18.31
C TYR A 205 -3.67 -21.78 -18.27
N GLU A 206 -4.83 -21.59 -18.89
CA GLU A 206 -5.55 -20.32 -18.93
C GLU A 206 -6.69 -20.34 -17.89
N PRO A 207 -6.56 -19.60 -16.77
CA PRO A 207 -7.60 -19.56 -15.73
C PRO A 207 -8.81 -18.72 -16.11
N LEU A 208 -8.77 -17.96 -17.22
CA LEU A 208 -9.83 -17.04 -17.62
C LEU A 208 -10.55 -17.50 -18.89
N ASP A 209 -11.82 -17.82 -18.73
CA ASP A 209 -12.72 -18.02 -19.86
C ASP A 209 -12.78 -16.78 -20.76
N GLU A 210 -13.14 -16.98 -22.04
CA GLU A 210 -13.25 -15.87 -23.01
C GLU A 210 -14.22 -14.78 -22.54
N ALA A 211 -15.29 -15.15 -21.82
CA ALA A 211 -16.26 -14.22 -21.26
C ALA A 211 -15.66 -13.30 -20.18
N LEU A 212 -14.71 -13.79 -19.37
CA LEU A 212 -14.04 -13.00 -18.34
C LEU A 212 -12.93 -12.09 -18.92
N ARG A 213 -12.43 -12.42 -20.12
CA ARG A 213 -11.41 -11.64 -20.84
C ARG A 213 -11.97 -10.42 -21.59
N SER A 214 -13.23 -10.47 -22.04
CA SER A 214 -13.85 -9.46 -22.92
C SER A 214 -14.20 -8.09 -22.28
N PRO A 215 -14.72 -7.99 -21.03
CA PRO A 215 -15.18 -6.72 -20.41
C PRO A 215 -14.05 -5.70 -20.13
N LEU A 216 -12.82 -6.16 -20.28
CA LEU A 216 -11.68 -5.73 -19.50
C LEU A 216 -10.69 -4.90 -20.34
N LYS A 217 -10.88 -4.84 -21.65
CA LYS A 217 -9.96 -4.17 -22.60
C LYS A 217 -8.48 -4.59 -22.42
N LEU A 218 -8.17 -5.67 -21.70
CA LEU A 218 -6.81 -6.21 -21.51
C LEU A 218 -6.25 -6.88 -22.78
N GLY A 219 -6.96 -6.79 -23.90
CA GLY A 219 -6.62 -7.47 -25.14
C GLY A 219 -7.15 -8.91 -25.11
N LYS A 220 -7.46 -9.46 -26.28
CA LYS A 220 -7.90 -10.85 -26.46
C LYS A 220 -6.76 -11.87 -26.21
N ILE A 221 -5.77 -11.52 -25.40
CA ILE A 221 -4.55 -12.31 -25.22
C ILE A 221 -4.75 -13.29 -24.09
N ASP A 222 -4.57 -14.58 -24.38
CA ASP A 222 -4.45 -15.61 -23.36
C ASP A 222 -3.08 -15.58 -22.67
N ARG A 223 -2.94 -16.35 -21.59
CA ARG A 223 -1.69 -16.44 -20.81
C ARG A 223 -0.53 -16.92 -21.67
N THR A 224 -0.74 -17.90 -22.56
CA THR A 224 0.27 -18.41 -23.48
C THR A 224 0.83 -17.32 -24.38
N LYS A 225 -0.05 -16.53 -25.02
CA LYS A 225 0.33 -15.40 -25.85
C LYS A 225 1.02 -14.32 -25.03
N ALA A 226 0.57 -14.05 -23.81
CA ALA A 226 1.18 -13.05 -22.94
C ALA A 226 2.65 -13.41 -22.59
N PHE A 227 2.95 -14.66 -22.21
CA PHE A 227 4.34 -15.08 -21.98
C PHE A 227 5.19 -15.06 -23.24
N ASN A 228 4.64 -15.47 -24.38
CA ASN A 228 5.36 -15.40 -25.65
C ASN A 228 5.67 -13.96 -26.06
N ASP A 229 4.70 -13.05 -25.94
CA ASP A 229 4.84 -11.66 -26.38
C ASP A 229 5.69 -10.81 -25.41
N ILE A 230 5.65 -11.07 -24.10
CA ILE A 230 6.48 -10.31 -23.14
C ILE A 230 7.97 -10.58 -23.35
N HIS A 231 8.35 -11.81 -23.71
CA HIS A 231 9.74 -12.22 -23.92
C HIS A 231 10.20 -12.12 -25.38
N GLY A 232 9.36 -12.55 -26.31
CA GLY A 232 9.65 -12.58 -27.75
C GLY A 232 9.47 -11.22 -28.44
N VAL A 233 8.63 -10.34 -27.88
CA VAL A 233 8.41 -8.95 -28.30
C VAL A 233 8.21 -8.80 -29.82
N PRO A 234 7.12 -9.34 -30.40
CA PRO A 234 6.84 -9.16 -31.83
C PRO A 234 6.69 -7.69 -32.22
N SER A 235 6.09 -6.89 -31.32
CA SER A 235 6.01 -5.43 -31.40
C SER A 235 6.01 -4.81 -30.00
N ILE A 236 6.24 -3.50 -29.91
CA ILE A 236 6.13 -2.75 -28.65
C ILE A 236 4.71 -2.81 -28.09
N GLU A 237 3.69 -2.80 -28.97
CA GLU A 237 2.29 -2.85 -28.53
C GLU A 237 1.91 -4.24 -28.00
N ASP A 238 2.38 -5.31 -28.64
CA ASP A 238 2.16 -6.69 -28.14
C ASP A 238 2.80 -6.88 -26.76
N HIS A 239 4.03 -6.41 -26.57
CA HIS A 239 4.68 -6.44 -25.26
C HIS A 239 3.91 -5.63 -24.21
N ARG A 240 3.40 -4.44 -24.56
CA ARG A 240 2.57 -3.65 -23.66
C ARG A 240 1.25 -4.34 -23.33
N GLN A 241 0.65 -5.08 -24.25
CA GLN A 241 -0.56 -5.88 -23.96
C GLN A 241 -0.22 -7.02 -23.02
N ALA A 242 0.82 -7.79 -23.31
CA ALA A 242 1.32 -8.86 -22.46
C ALA A 242 1.66 -8.39 -21.04
N GLU A 243 2.34 -7.26 -20.92
CA GLU A 243 2.66 -6.64 -19.63
C GLU A 243 1.40 -6.32 -18.83
N ARG A 244 0.38 -5.75 -19.47
CA ARG A 244 -0.92 -5.47 -18.82
C ARG A 244 -1.62 -6.75 -18.36
N ARG A 245 -1.64 -7.78 -19.20
CA ARG A 245 -2.26 -9.08 -18.88
C ARG A 245 -1.55 -9.77 -17.71
N LEU A 246 -0.23 -9.87 -17.72
CA LEU A 246 0.52 -10.56 -16.67
C LEU A 246 0.49 -9.80 -15.34
N ARG A 247 0.47 -8.47 -15.36
CA ARG A 247 0.22 -7.67 -14.14
C ARG A 247 -1.16 -7.93 -13.55
N PHE A 248 -2.16 -8.04 -14.40
CA PHE A 248 -3.50 -8.40 -13.98
C PHE A 248 -3.54 -9.80 -13.36
N ASP A 249 -2.90 -10.80 -13.99
CA ASP A 249 -2.82 -12.17 -13.46
C ASP A 249 -2.20 -12.18 -12.05
N GLU A 250 -1.10 -11.44 -11.82
CA GLU A 250 -0.49 -11.32 -10.48
C GLU A 250 -1.46 -10.77 -9.43
N PHE A 251 -2.25 -9.75 -9.76
CA PHE A 251 -3.26 -9.22 -8.84
C PHE A 251 -4.48 -10.13 -8.70
N LEU A 252 -4.87 -10.85 -9.75
CA LEU A 252 -6.00 -11.78 -9.73
C LEU A 252 -5.76 -12.89 -8.71
N VAL A 253 -4.60 -13.54 -8.75
CA VAL A 253 -4.27 -14.61 -7.80
C VAL A 253 -4.31 -14.07 -6.36
N ALA A 254 -3.75 -12.88 -6.13
CA ALA A 254 -3.81 -12.24 -4.81
C ALA A 254 -5.25 -11.94 -4.36
N GLN A 255 -6.09 -11.40 -5.25
CA GLN A 255 -7.48 -11.08 -4.92
C GLN A 255 -8.34 -12.32 -4.71
N ILE A 256 -8.12 -13.42 -5.45
CA ILE A 256 -8.83 -14.69 -5.22
C ILE A 256 -8.55 -15.20 -3.82
N GLY A 257 -7.29 -15.24 -3.39
CA GLY A 257 -6.94 -15.65 -2.03
C GLY A 257 -7.58 -14.78 -0.95
N LEU A 258 -7.58 -13.45 -1.14
CA LEU A 258 -8.20 -12.52 -0.20
C LEU A 258 -9.74 -12.66 -0.13
N VAL A 259 -10.41 -12.80 -1.28
CA VAL A 259 -11.88 -12.98 -1.35
C VAL A 259 -12.30 -14.35 -0.82
N ALA A 260 -11.58 -15.42 -1.18
CA ALA A 260 -11.85 -16.76 -0.65
C ALA A 260 -11.71 -16.79 0.87
N ARG A 261 -10.65 -16.15 1.41
CA ARG A 261 -10.44 -15.99 2.85
C ARG A 261 -11.61 -15.26 3.51
N LYS A 262 -12.09 -14.17 2.90
CA LYS A 262 -13.26 -13.44 3.37
C LYS A 262 -14.51 -14.35 3.44
N ARG A 263 -14.80 -15.10 2.38
CA ARG A 263 -15.96 -16.01 2.32
C ARG A 263 -15.87 -17.12 3.37
N ALA A 264 -14.69 -17.70 3.57
CA ALA A 264 -14.49 -18.73 4.58
C ALA A 264 -14.70 -18.20 6.01
N LEU A 265 -14.30 -16.96 6.30
CA LEU A 265 -14.62 -16.32 7.59
C LEU A 265 -16.14 -16.17 7.77
N GLN A 266 -16.83 -15.69 6.74
CA GLN A 266 -18.28 -15.54 6.76
C GLN A 266 -19.03 -16.88 6.89
N ALA A 267 -18.45 -17.98 6.40
CA ALA A 267 -19.05 -19.32 6.46
C ALA A 267 -18.76 -20.07 7.76
N SER A 268 -17.58 -19.87 8.35
CA SER A 268 -17.12 -20.63 9.54
C SER A 268 -17.61 -20.06 10.86
N ASP A 269 -17.84 -18.74 10.93
CA ASP A 269 -18.23 -18.06 12.14
C ASP A 269 -19.75 -17.77 12.15
N ALA A 270 -20.43 -18.18 13.22
CA ALA A 270 -21.84 -17.82 13.42
C ALA A 270 -21.91 -16.33 13.83
N GLY A 271 -22.41 -15.48 12.95
CA GLY A 271 -22.60 -14.05 13.23
C GLY A 271 -23.91 -13.73 13.95
N ILE A 272 -24.20 -12.44 14.04
CA ILE A 272 -25.40 -11.91 14.67
C ILE A 272 -26.25 -11.24 13.59
N LYS A 273 -27.50 -11.71 13.46
CA LYS A 273 -28.47 -11.07 12.58
C LYS A 273 -29.18 -9.93 13.32
N HIS A 274 -28.74 -8.71 13.07
CA HIS A 274 -29.32 -7.52 13.69
C HIS A 274 -30.63 -7.08 13.02
N GLN A 275 -31.45 -6.35 13.78
CA GLN A 275 -32.67 -5.73 13.28
C GLN A 275 -32.36 -4.31 12.79
N ILE A 276 -32.51 -4.08 11.49
CA ILE A 276 -32.19 -2.80 10.87
C ILE A 276 -33.42 -1.88 10.72
N GLY A 277 -33.16 -0.57 10.67
CA GLY A 277 -34.17 0.44 10.32
C GLY A 277 -35.25 0.67 11.37
N GLY A 278 -34.98 0.32 12.63
CA GLY A 278 -35.91 0.57 13.73
C GLY A 278 -35.97 2.04 14.18
N PRO A 279 -36.87 2.35 15.12
CA PRO A 279 -37.10 3.72 15.60
C PRO A 279 -35.89 4.37 16.27
N LEU A 280 -35.05 3.63 16.98
CA LEU A 280 -33.94 4.18 17.77
C LEU A 280 -32.89 4.86 16.87
N VAL A 281 -32.48 4.17 15.80
CA VAL A 281 -31.54 4.73 14.82
C VAL A 281 -32.18 5.89 14.07
N LYS A 282 -33.46 5.80 13.69
CA LYS A 282 -34.18 6.89 13.01
C LYS A 282 -34.26 8.16 13.85
N GLU A 283 -34.57 8.02 15.15
CA GLU A 283 -34.62 9.13 16.08
C GLU A 283 -33.24 9.78 16.23
N PHE A 284 -32.18 8.98 16.41
CA PHE A 284 -30.81 9.47 16.45
C PHE A 284 -30.45 10.32 15.21
N LEU A 285 -30.69 9.78 14.00
CA LEU A 285 -30.35 10.46 12.76
C LEU A 285 -31.18 11.74 12.55
N THR A 286 -32.43 11.75 13.00
CA THR A 286 -33.31 12.93 12.92
C THR A 286 -32.89 14.04 13.88
N ASN A 287 -32.36 13.67 15.05
CA ASN A 287 -31.93 14.61 16.10
C ASN A 287 -30.51 15.17 15.88
N LEU A 288 -29.84 14.83 14.78
CA LEU A 288 -28.53 15.38 14.47
C LEU A 288 -28.60 16.90 14.26
N PRO A 289 -27.67 17.69 14.84
CA PRO A 289 -27.66 19.14 14.70
C PRO A 289 -27.15 19.62 13.33
N PHE A 290 -26.90 18.72 12.40
CA PHE A 290 -26.41 18.97 11.05
C PHE A 290 -27.02 17.99 10.06
N LYS A 291 -27.04 18.38 8.78
CA LYS A 291 -27.45 17.48 7.71
C LYS A 291 -26.31 16.52 7.37
N MET A 292 -26.64 15.23 7.28
CA MET A 292 -25.69 14.22 6.82
C MET A 292 -25.32 14.40 5.35
N THR A 293 -24.13 13.93 5.00
CA THR A 293 -23.69 13.81 3.60
C THR A 293 -24.25 12.54 2.96
N ASP A 294 -24.28 12.49 1.63
CA ASP A 294 -24.71 11.30 0.88
C ASP A 294 -23.76 10.12 1.15
N ASP A 295 -22.46 10.38 1.30
CA ASP A 295 -21.47 9.37 1.67
C ASP A 295 -21.73 8.76 3.05
N GLN A 296 -22.09 9.58 4.05
CA GLN A 296 -22.45 9.10 5.39
C GLN A 296 -23.70 8.21 5.34
N SER A 297 -24.71 8.64 4.57
CA SER A 297 -25.96 7.90 4.39
C SER A 297 -25.71 6.57 3.69
N THR A 298 -24.86 6.56 2.66
CA THR A 298 -24.45 5.36 1.92
C THR A 298 -23.67 4.41 2.81
N ALA A 299 -22.68 4.89 3.57
CA ALA A 299 -21.91 4.07 4.49
C ALA A 299 -22.79 3.42 5.58
N ILE A 300 -23.77 4.13 6.13
CA ILE A 300 -24.73 3.57 7.08
C ILE A 300 -25.60 2.49 6.41
N ALA A 301 -26.04 2.70 5.17
CA ALA A 301 -26.83 1.71 4.44
C ALA A 301 -26.03 0.43 4.16
N GLU A 302 -24.77 0.57 3.73
CA GLU A 302 -23.85 -0.55 3.51
C GLU A 302 -23.58 -1.34 4.81
N ILE A 303 -23.31 -0.64 5.92
CA ILE A 303 -23.13 -1.27 7.23
C ILE A 303 -24.40 -1.99 7.66
N ASN A 304 -25.57 -1.38 7.53
CA ASN A 304 -26.84 -2.02 7.87
C ASN A 304 -27.11 -3.26 7.01
N GLN A 305 -26.73 -3.23 5.73
CA GLN A 305 -26.86 -4.40 4.87
C GLN A 305 -26.04 -5.58 5.41
N ASP A 306 -24.80 -5.33 5.86
CA ASP A 306 -23.95 -6.36 6.44
C ASP A 306 -24.49 -6.86 7.79
N LEU A 307 -24.88 -5.94 8.68
CA LEU A 307 -25.46 -6.26 10.01
C LEU A 307 -26.77 -7.04 9.92
N ALA A 308 -27.49 -6.97 8.80
CA ALA A 308 -28.71 -7.73 8.56
C ALA A 308 -28.46 -9.19 8.14
N THR A 309 -27.20 -9.58 7.90
CA THR A 309 -26.82 -10.95 7.53
C THR A 309 -26.53 -11.81 8.76
N ALA A 310 -26.42 -13.13 8.57
CA ALA A 310 -26.05 -14.05 9.65
C ALA A 310 -24.53 -14.28 9.74
N ALA A 311 -23.75 -13.64 8.87
CA ALA A 311 -22.29 -13.71 8.88
C ALA A 311 -21.74 -12.45 9.59
N PRO A 312 -20.63 -12.57 10.34
CA PRO A 312 -20.01 -11.40 10.96
C PRO A 312 -19.54 -10.39 9.92
N MET A 313 -19.90 -9.12 10.12
CA MET A 313 -19.40 -7.98 9.37
C MET A 313 -17.94 -7.71 9.73
N HIS A 314 -17.12 -7.53 8.70
CA HIS A 314 -15.74 -7.08 8.81
C HIS A 314 -15.53 -5.91 7.84
N ARG A 315 -15.64 -4.67 8.34
CA ARG A 315 -15.66 -3.47 7.49
C ARG A 315 -14.69 -2.41 7.97
N LEU A 316 -14.00 -1.78 7.02
CA LEU A 316 -13.19 -0.58 7.18
C LEU A 316 -13.99 0.64 6.72
N LEU A 317 -14.30 1.52 7.65
CA LEU A 317 -14.81 2.86 7.39
C LEU A 317 -13.64 3.84 7.32
N GLN A 318 -13.31 4.27 6.11
CA GLN A 318 -12.29 5.29 5.89
C GLN A 318 -12.91 6.62 5.51
N GLY A 319 -12.24 7.70 5.88
CA GLY A 319 -12.65 9.04 5.51
C GLY A 319 -11.67 10.06 6.06
N ASP A 320 -11.68 11.24 5.47
CA ASP A 320 -10.80 12.32 5.90
C ASP A 320 -11.09 12.73 7.37
N VAL A 321 -10.14 13.39 8.02
CA VAL A 321 -10.26 13.98 9.35
C VAL A 321 -11.42 14.98 9.35
N GLY A 322 -12.50 14.65 10.07
CA GLY A 322 -13.71 15.47 10.14
C GLY A 322 -14.80 15.13 9.12
N SER A 323 -14.66 14.04 8.36
CA SER A 323 -15.71 13.51 7.46
C SER A 323 -16.95 12.94 8.18
N GLY A 324 -16.94 12.89 9.52
CA GLY A 324 -18.08 12.41 10.31
C GLY A 324 -18.12 10.91 10.58
N LYS A 325 -16.98 10.20 10.52
CA LYS A 325 -16.86 8.76 10.84
C LYS A 325 -17.56 8.36 12.15
N THR A 326 -17.46 9.19 13.19
CA THR A 326 -18.09 8.94 14.49
C THR A 326 -19.61 8.78 14.40
N VAL A 327 -20.29 9.54 13.52
CA VAL A 327 -21.76 9.43 13.37
C VAL A 327 -22.15 8.08 12.81
N VAL A 328 -21.42 7.62 11.79
CA VAL A 328 -21.61 6.32 11.15
C VAL A 328 -21.36 5.18 12.16
N ALA A 329 -20.29 5.29 12.96
CA ALA A 329 -20.01 4.33 14.03
C ALA A 329 -21.11 4.28 15.10
N LEU A 330 -21.58 5.44 15.58
CA LEU A 330 -22.67 5.48 16.57
C LEU A 330 -23.97 4.87 16.02
N ALA A 331 -24.28 5.09 14.73
CA ALA A 331 -25.44 4.46 14.08
C ALA A 331 -25.31 2.92 14.03
N ALA A 332 -24.12 2.39 13.72
CA ALA A 332 -23.86 0.96 13.74
C ALA A 332 -24.03 0.37 15.15
N MET A 333 -23.46 1.03 16.17
CA MET A 333 -23.58 0.62 17.56
C MET A 333 -25.03 0.64 18.06
N LEU A 334 -25.81 1.67 17.66
CA LEU A 334 -27.24 1.76 17.99
C LEU A 334 -28.08 0.70 17.30
N THR A 335 -27.72 0.30 16.08
CA THR A 335 -28.40 -0.80 15.38
C THR A 335 -28.29 -2.12 16.16
N ALA A 336 -27.15 -2.36 16.81
CA ALA A 336 -27.01 -3.50 17.72
C ALA A 336 -27.88 -3.36 18.98
N VAL A 337 -27.89 -2.17 19.60
CA VAL A 337 -28.72 -1.87 20.78
C VAL A 337 -30.21 -2.04 20.49
N GLU A 338 -30.65 -1.59 19.32
CA GLU A 338 -32.02 -1.76 18.85
C GLU A 338 -32.44 -3.24 18.73
N GLY A 339 -31.49 -4.11 18.37
CA GLY A 339 -31.69 -5.56 18.37
C GLY A 339 -31.55 -6.25 19.73
N GLY A 340 -31.37 -5.50 20.83
CA GLY A 340 -31.18 -6.04 22.18
C GLY A 340 -29.74 -6.49 22.49
N TYR A 341 -28.76 -6.06 21.68
CA TYR A 341 -27.33 -6.34 21.89
C TYR A 341 -26.61 -5.14 22.51
N GLN A 342 -25.38 -5.36 22.94
CA GLN A 342 -24.48 -4.35 23.49
C GLN A 342 -23.40 -4.01 22.46
N SER A 343 -22.80 -2.84 22.58
CA SER A 343 -21.72 -2.41 21.69
C SER A 343 -20.51 -1.90 22.46
N ALA A 344 -19.33 -2.07 21.87
CA ALA A 344 -18.08 -1.55 22.41
C ALA A 344 -17.40 -0.62 21.39
N MET A 345 -16.81 0.47 21.85
CA MET A 345 -15.96 1.32 21.03
C MET A 345 -14.58 1.46 21.66
N MET A 346 -13.56 1.17 20.87
CA MET A 346 -12.17 1.28 21.26
C MET A 346 -11.52 2.53 20.66
N ALA A 347 -10.89 3.32 21.52
CA ALA A 347 -10.08 4.46 21.14
C ALA A 347 -8.59 4.21 21.45
N PRO A 348 -7.67 4.81 20.70
CA PRO A 348 -6.22 4.62 20.86
C PRO A 348 -5.69 5.28 22.15
N THR A 349 -6.35 6.33 22.65
CA THR A 349 -5.94 7.09 23.83
C THR A 349 -7.12 7.32 24.78
N GLU A 350 -6.82 7.52 26.07
CA GLU A 350 -7.83 7.83 27.08
C GLU A 350 -8.57 9.13 26.76
N VAL A 351 -7.86 10.15 26.28
CA VAL A 351 -8.44 11.45 25.91
C VAL A 351 -9.45 11.31 24.77
N LEU A 352 -9.13 10.49 23.75
CA LEU A 352 -10.08 10.24 22.67
C LEU A 352 -11.28 9.42 23.16
N ALA A 353 -11.08 8.44 24.05
CA ALA A 353 -12.16 7.68 24.65
C ALA A 353 -13.12 8.60 25.45
N GLU A 354 -12.59 9.53 26.24
CA GLU A 354 -13.38 10.52 26.98
C GLU A 354 -14.15 11.46 26.05
N GLN A 355 -13.52 11.91 24.96
CA GLN A 355 -14.18 12.75 23.96
C GLN A 355 -15.35 12.01 23.29
N LEU A 356 -15.12 10.77 22.84
CA LEU A 356 -16.14 9.92 22.24
C LEU A 356 -17.27 9.63 23.23
N TYR A 357 -16.93 9.33 24.49
CA TYR A 357 -17.91 9.15 25.57
C TYR A 357 -18.77 10.39 25.79
N ALA A 358 -18.17 11.58 25.83
CA ALA A 358 -18.91 12.83 26.00
C ALA A 358 -19.81 13.13 24.79
N VAL A 359 -19.40 12.77 23.57
CA VAL A 359 -20.25 12.88 22.37
C VAL A 359 -21.41 11.89 22.46
N ALA A 360 -21.13 10.60 22.63
CA ALA A 360 -22.14 9.54 22.70
C ALA A 360 -23.16 9.79 23.83
N SER A 361 -22.70 10.18 25.02
CA SER A 361 -23.61 10.46 26.15
C SER A 361 -24.58 11.60 25.84
N ARG A 362 -24.15 12.61 25.07
CA ARG A 362 -25.00 13.75 24.69
C ARG A 362 -25.92 13.45 23.50
N THR A 363 -25.48 12.64 22.55
CA THR A 363 -26.23 12.40 21.31
C THR A 363 -27.13 11.18 21.39
N ILE A 364 -26.64 10.08 21.96
CA ILE A 364 -27.36 8.80 22.01
C ILE A 364 -27.78 8.41 23.43
N GLY A 365 -27.11 8.91 24.47
CA GLY A 365 -27.46 8.63 25.86
C GLY A 365 -28.83 9.18 26.30
N VAL A 366 -29.38 10.14 25.54
CA VAL A 366 -30.72 10.71 25.79
C VAL A 366 -31.86 9.88 25.22
N LEU A 367 -31.54 8.93 24.33
CA LEU A 367 -32.52 8.08 23.67
C LEU A 367 -33.07 7.03 24.65
N LYS A 368 -34.30 6.58 24.39
CA LYS A 368 -35.01 5.61 25.23
C LYS A 368 -34.96 4.21 24.65
N VAL A 369 -34.76 3.23 25.52
CA VAL A 369 -34.77 1.80 25.21
C VAL A 369 -35.61 1.06 26.25
N PRO A 370 -36.19 -0.11 25.92
CA PRO A 370 -36.93 -0.91 26.89
C PRO A 370 -36.06 -1.24 28.12
N SER A 371 -36.65 -1.12 29.31
CA SER A 371 -35.95 -1.48 30.56
C SER A 371 -35.79 -3.00 30.67
N PRO A 372 -34.72 -3.51 31.32
CA PRO A 372 -34.52 -4.94 31.53
C PRO A 372 -35.32 -5.45 32.76
N ASP A 373 -36.01 -4.56 33.48
CA ASP A 373 -36.73 -4.84 34.74
C ASP A 373 -38.00 -5.71 34.58
N GLY A 374 -38.36 -6.07 33.34
CA GLY A 374 -39.49 -6.94 33.02
C GLY A 374 -40.86 -6.27 33.21
N VAL A 375 -40.92 -4.96 33.49
CA VAL A 375 -42.17 -4.21 33.52
C VAL A 375 -42.56 -3.86 32.09
N LEU A 376 -43.79 -4.22 31.69
CA LEU A 376 -44.26 -3.93 30.34
C LEU A 376 -44.31 -2.40 30.13
N LEU A 377 -43.65 -1.91 29.07
CA LEU A 377 -43.58 -0.49 28.69
C LEU A 377 -42.73 0.42 29.60
N SER A 378 -41.89 -0.13 30.50
CA SER A 378 -40.86 0.67 31.17
C SER A 378 -39.71 0.99 30.19
N GLU A 379 -39.26 2.24 30.21
CA GLU A 379 -38.15 2.72 29.38
C GLU A 379 -37.02 3.23 30.27
N GLN A 380 -35.79 2.98 29.83
CA GLN A 380 -34.57 3.57 30.39
C GLN A 380 -33.82 4.34 29.32
N GLU A 381 -32.85 5.14 29.74
CA GLU A 381 -31.91 5.77 28.82
C GLU A 381 -30.90 4.76 28.29
N VAL A 382 -30.38 4.99 27.08
CA VAL A 382 -29.25 4.22 26.56
C VAL A 382 -28.05 4.40 27.51
N GLY A 383 -27.80 3.38 28.33
CA GLY A 383 -26.67 3.32 29.23
C GLY A 383 -25.33 3.33 28.48
N VAL A 384 -24.68 4.49 28.43
CA VAL A 384 -23.30 4.66 27.93
C VAL A 384 -22.34 4.76 29.13
N ARG A 385 -21.21 4.05 29.09
CA ARG A 385 -20.14 4.15 30.12
C ARG A 385 -18.74 4.23 29.53
N LEU A 386 -17.83 4.81 30.29
CA LEU A 386 -16.41 4.93 29.96
C LEU A 386 -15.59 3.91 30.76
N LEU A 387 -14.75 3.14 30.08
CA LEU A 387 -13.81 2.20 30.71
C LEU A 387 -12.37 2.47 30.24
N THR A 388 -11.55 3.00 31.13
CA THR A 388 -10.12 3.27 30.90
C THR A 388 -9.26 2.60 31.97
N ASN A 389 -7.93 2.76 31.88
CA ASN A 389 -7.04 2.23 32.90
C ASN A 389 -7.23 2.95 34.25
N ARG A 390 -7.70 4.19 34.24
CA ARG A 390 -7.96 5.01 35.43
C ARG A 390 -9.29 4.72 36.13
N THR A 391 -10.20 4.02 35.47
CA THR A 391 -11.48 3.63 36.08
C THR A 391 -11.21 2.87 37.38
N LYS A 392 -11.73 3.39 38.49
CA LYS A 392 -11.47 2.82 39.83
C LYS A 392 -12.04 1.41 39.91
N ALA A 393 -11.43 0.55 40.73
CA ALA A 393 -11.85 -0.86 40.85
C ALA A 393 -13.35 -1.03 41.15
N ARG A 394 -13.91 -0.20 42.05
CA ARG A 394 -15.34 -0.20 42.38
C ARG A 394 -16.23 0.16 41.18
N GLU A 395 -15.82 1.16 40.40
CA GLU A 395 -16.57 1.60 39.22
C GLU A 395 -16.44 0.58 38.09
N ARG A 396 -15.25 -0.01 37.90
CA ARG A 396 -15.02 -1.11 36.96
C ARG A 396 -15.91 -2.31 37.28
N ALA A 397 -16.05 -2.66 38.56
CA ALA A 397 -16.98 -3.70 39.00
C ALA A 397 -18.43 -3.35 38.67
N ALA A 398 -18.88 -2.12 38.96
CA ALA A 398 -20.22 -1.66 38.62
C ALA A 398 -20.49 -1.65 37.11
N ILE A 399 -19.50 -1.28 36.29
CA ILE A 399 -19.60 -1.37 34.83
C ILE A 399 -19.71 -2.83 34.38
N ALA A 400 -18.90 -3.72 34.95
CA ALA A 400 -18.98 -5.14 34.62
C ALA A 400 -20.34 -5.74 35.01
N ASP A 401 -20.89 -5.38 36.16
CA ASP A 401 -22.21 -5.85 36.59
C ASP A 401 -23.31 -5.29 35.68
N GLY A 402 -23.26 -4.00 35.34
CA GLY A 402 -24.20 -3.38 34.41
C GLY A 402 -24.13 -3.93 32.98
N LEU A 403 -22.97 -4.47 32.57
CA LEU A 403 -22.82 -5.19 31.30
C LEU A 403 -23.42 -6.60 31.36
N ARG A 404 -23.39 -7.26 32.52
CA ARG A 404 -23.95 -8.60 32.74
C ARG A 404 -25.46 -8.60 32.96
N ASP A 405 -26.02 -7.52 33.48
CA ASP A 405 -27.47 -7.38 33.67
C ASP A 405 -28.18 -6.67 32.50
N GLY A 406 -27.40 -6.13 31.55
CA GLY A 406 -27.91 -5.47 30.34
C GLY A 406 -28.37 -4.02 30.55
N THR A 407 -28.13 -3.41 31.72
CA THR A 407 -28.42 -1.98 31.96
C THR A 407 -27.46 -1.04 31.22
N ILE A 408 -26.24 -1.50 30.93
CA ILE A 408 -25.27 -0.79 30.09
C ILE A 408 -25.33 -1.36 28.68
N HIS A 409 -25.59 -0.49 27.70
CA HIS A 409 -25.74 -0.88 26.30
C HIS A 409 -24.46 -0.61 25.52
N ILE A 410 -23.73 0.45 25.89
CA ILE A 410 -22.54 0.90 25.16
C ILE A 410 -21.40 1.18 26.13
N VAL A 411 -20.23 0.63 25.83
CA VAL A 411 -18.99 0.98 26.52
C VAL A 411 -17.96 1.56 25.55
N ILE A 412 -17.38 2.68 25.93
CA ILE A 412 -16.31 3.35 25.21
C ILE A 412 -15.05 3.27 26.07
N GLY A 413 -13.92 2.91 25.47
CA GLY A 413 -12.71 2.67 26.25
C GLY A 413 -11.44 2.51 25.43
N THR A 414 -10.35 2.17 26.10
CA THR A 414 -9.06 1.87 25.45
C THR A 414 -8.89 0.36 25.28
N HIS A 415 -7.65 -0.09 25.01
CA HIS A 415 -7.29 -1.51 24.95
C HIS A 415 -7.66 -2.30 26.22
N ALA A 416 -7.97 -1.63 27.34
CA ALA A 416 -8.54 -2.25 28.53
C ALA A 416 -9.82 -3.07 28.24
N LEU A 417 -10.55 -2.76 27.16
CA LEU A 417 -11.72 -3.53 26.71
C LEU A 417 -11.35 -4.92 26.16
N LEU A 418 -10.10 -5.13 25.74
CA LEU A 418 -9.63 -6.38 25.12
C LEU A 418 -9.01 -7.38 26.09
N TYR A 419 -8.69 -6.98 27.32
CA TYR A 419 -8.01 -7.86 28.28
C TYR A 419 -8.98 -8.37 29.37
N GLY A 420 -8.98 -9.69 29.60
CA GLY A 420 -9.84 -10.36 30.59
C GLY A 420 -11.15 -10.93 30.01
N GLU A 421 -11.90 -11.69 30.81
CA GLU A 421 -13.20 -12.24 30.40
C GLU A 421 -14.18 -11.13 29.96
N SER A 422 -15.03 -11.43 28.98
CA SER A 422 -16.04 -10.50 28.46
C SER A 422 -17.19 -10.38 29.45
N PRO A 423 -17.40 -9.24 30.14
CA PRO A 423 -18.54 -9.07 31.04
C PRO A 423 -19.86 -8.82 30.29
N PHE A 424 -19.83 -8.82 28.95
CA PHE A 424 -21.00 -8.56 28.12
C PHE A 424 -21.97 -9.74 28.15
N THR A 425 -23.25 -9.42 28.25
CA THR A 425 -24.34 -10.41 28.12
C THR A 425 -24.54 -10.81 26.67
N ASN A 426 -24.53 -9.83 25.75
CA ASN A 426 -24.78 -10.04 24.32
C ASN A 426 -24.01 -8.97 23.52
N LEU A 427 -22.70 -9.13 23.34
CA LEU A 427 -21.93 -8.19 22.53
C LEU A 427 -22.26 -8.37 21.03
N GLY A 428 -22.76 -7.31 20.40
CA GLY A 428 -23.19 -7.25 19.00
C GLY A 428 -22.16 -6.62 18.09
N VAL A 429 -21.80 -5.36 18.35
CA VAL A 429 -20.90 -4.57 17.48
C VAL A 429 -19.69 -4.05 18.26
N ILE A 430 -18.51 -4.17 17.65
CA ILE A 430 -17.25 -3.61 18.12
C ILE A 430 -16.77 -2.58 17.09
N VAL A 431 -16.63 -1.32 17.53
CA VAL A 431 -16.02 -0.25 16.75
C VAL A 431 -14.59 -0.01 17.23
N ILE A 432 -13.67 0.14 16.29
CA ILE A 432 -12.25 0.35 16.56
C ILE A 432 -11.77 1.59 15.82
N ASP A 433 -11.27 2.61 16.52
CA ASP A 433 -10.79 3.86 15.92
C ASP A 433 -9.25 3.93 15.85
N GLU A 434 -8.73 4.34 14.68
CA GLU A 434 -7.33 4.67 14.36
C GLU A 434 -6.28 3.67 14.88
N HIS A 435 -6.10 2.57 14.15
CA HIS A 435 -5.00 1.66 14.45
C HIS A 435 -4.34 1.06 13.21
N HIS A 436 -3.02 1.24 13.16
CA HIS A 436 -2.12 0.75 12.12
C HIS A 436 -1.53 -0.64 12.43
N ARG A 437 -2.12 -1.39 13.37
CA ARG A 437 -1.57 -2.66 13.87
C ARG A 437 -2.61 -3.77 14.01
N PHE A 438 -3.84 -3.58 13.52
CA PHE A 438 -4.86 -4.59 13.64
C PHE A 438 -4.74 -5.60 12.47
N GLY A 439 -3.82 -6.58 12.60
CA GLY A 439 -3.67 -7.74 11.71
C GLY A 439 -4.12 -9.08 12.34
N VAL A 440 -3.88 -10.21 11.68
CA VAL A 440 -4.32 -11.60 12.00
C VAL A 440 -4.47 -11.97 13.49
N GLU A 441 -3.63 -11.45 14.39
CA GLU A 441 -3.70 -11.62 15.86
C GLU A 441 -5.03 -11.20 16.53
N GLN A 442 -5.88 -10.35 15.93
CA GLN A 442 -7.18 -10.02 16.57
C GLN A 442 -8.23 -11.12 16.45
N ARG A 443 -8.08 -12.07 15.51
CA ARG A 443 -9.11 -13.12 15.31
C ARG A 443 -9.35 -13.90 16.59
N ASP A 444 -8.26 -14.24 17.28
CA ASP A 444 -8.32 -14.93 18.56
C ASP A 444 -8.97 -14.06 19.62
N VAL A 445 -8.65 -12.76 19.64
CA VAL A 445 -9.26 -11.81 20.58
C VAL A 445 -10.76 -11.66 20.35
N LEU A 446 -11.22 -11.62 19.08
CA LEU A 446 -12.64 -11.50 18.72
C LEU A 446 -13.41 -12.80 18.97
N LYS A 447 -12.83 -13.95 18.64
CA LYS A 447 -13.42 -15.27 18.95
C LYS A 447 -13.53 -15.49 20.46
N GLN A 448 -12.55 -15.01 21.23
CA GLN A 448 -12.63 -15.00 22.71
C GLN A 448 -13.74 -14.09 23.25
N ARG A 449 -14.26 -13.17 22.44
CA ARG A 449 -15.39 -12.29 22.80
C ARG A 449 -16.74 -12.83 22.34
N ALA A 450 -16.76 -13.95 21.63
CA ALA A 450 -18.00 -14.57 21.18
C ALA A 450 -18.86 -14.95 22.39
N VAL A 451 -20.11 -14.49 22.40
CA VAL A 451 -21.07 -14.87 23.45
C VAL A 451 -22.03 -15.91 22.88
N ALA A 452 -22.18 -17.03 23.60
CA ALA A 452 -22.96 -18.17 23.13
C ALA A 452 -22.54 -18.69 21.73
N GLY A 453 -21.25 -18.58 21.40
CA GLY A 453 -20.69 -19.01 20.11
C GLY A 453 -20.98 -18.07 18.94
N ARG A 454 -21.57 -16.89 19.18
CA ARG A 454 -21.80 -15.86 18.15
C ARG A 454 -20.69 -14.83 18.17
N VAL A 455 -20.09 -14.59 17.02
CA VAL A 455 -19.01 -13.61 16.84
C VAL A 455 -19.63 -12.23 16.61
N PRO A 456 -19.18 -11.19 17.33
CA PRO A 456 -19.65 -9.82 17.13
C PRO A 456 -19.14 -9.22 15.82
N ASP A 457 -19.92 -8.31 15.25
CA ASP A 457 -19.59 -7.52 14.08
C ASP A 457 -18.48 -6.50 14.37
N VAL A 458 -17.57 -6.28 13.43
CA VAL A 458 -16.41 -5.40 13.61
C VAL A 458 -16.38 -4.29 12.57
N LEU A 459 -16.38 -3.06 13.06
CA LEU A 459 -16.19 -1.84 12.26
C LEU A 459 -14.86 -1.17 12.65
N VAL A 460 -13.90 -1.19 11.74
CA VAL A 460 -12.62 -0.48 11.90
C VAL A 460 -12.73 0.88 11.24
N MET A 461 -12.23 1.93 11.89
CA MET A 461 -12.19 3.28 11.36
C MET A 461 -10.75 3.76 11.23
N THR A 462 -10.46 4.50 10.16
CA THR A 462 -9.19 5.21 10.01
C THR A 462 -9.40 6.64 9.53
N ALA A 463 -8.59 7.56 10.04
CA ALA A 463 -8.57 8.95 9.60
C ALA A 463 -7.43 9.25 8.62
N THR A 464 -6.47 8.35 8.44
CA THR A 464 -5.56 8.39 7.27
C THR A 464 -6.31 7.82 6.07
N PRO A 465 -6.64 8.64 5.05
CA PRO A 465 -7.21 8.11 3.83
C PRO A 465 -6.17 7.19 3.18
N ILE A 466 -6.59 5.98 2.83
CA ILE A 466 -5.76 5.06 2.06
C ILE A 466 -6.43 4.96 0.69
N PRO A 467 -5.67 4.97 -0.42
CA PRO A 467 -6.27 4.73 -1.72
C PRO A 467 -7.08 3.44 -1.67
N ARG A 468 -8.37 3.47 -2.06
CA ARG A 468 -9.31 2.34 -1.91
C ARG A 468 -8.68 1.03 -2.38
N THR A 469 -8.08 1.09 -3.54
CA THR A 469 -7.34 0.04 -4.23
C THR A 469 -6.11 -0.47 -3.47
N ALA A 470 -5.37 0.38 -2.76
CA ALA A 470 -4.31 -0.06 -1.86
C ALA A 470 -4.89 -0.77 -0.62
N ALA A 471 -6.01 -0.26 -0.08
CA ALA A 471 -6.72 -0.90 1.01
C ALA A 471 -7.27 -2.30 0.64
N LEU A 472 -7.68 -2.54 -0.62
CA LEU A 472 -8.09 -3.87 -1.11
C LEU A 472 -6.96 -4.92 -1.07
N LEU A 473 -5.70 -4.50 -0.98
CA LEU A 473 -4.55 -5.41 -0.87
C LEU A 473 -4.05 -5.52 0.58
N ILE A 474 -4.04 -4.41 1.32
CA ILE A 474 -3.54 -4.36 2.71
C ILE A 474 -4.56 -4.95 3.69
N TYR A 475 -5.83 -4.60 3.51
CA TYR A 475 -6.95 -5.00 4.35
C TYR A 475 -7.94 -5.85 3.57
N GLY A 476 -7.45 -6.65 2.61
CA GLY A 476 -8.27 -7.25 1.56
C GLY A 476 -9.43 -8.14 2.02
N ASP A 477 -9.40 -8.61 3.28
CA ASP A 477 -10.49 -9.33 3.94
C ASP A 477 -11.61 -8.42 4.51
N LEU A 478 -11.39 -7.10 4.57
CA LEU A 478 -12.38 -6.11 4.98
C LEU A 478 -13.14 -5.53 3.77
N ASP A 479 -14.45 -5.32 3.94
CA ASP A 479 -15.21 -4.43 3.06
C ASP A 479 -14.90 -2.97 3.36
N ILE A 480 -15.01 -2.08 2.37
CA ILE A 480 -14.58 -0.69 2.51
C ILE A 480 -15.75 0.26 2.26
N SER A 481 -16.09 1.06 3.27
CA SER A 481 -16.91 2.26 3.11
C SER A 481 -16.03 3.50 3.10
N THR A 482 -16.28 4.41 2.16
CA THR A 482 -15.46 5.63 1.99
C THR A 482 -16.31 6.88 2.19
N LEU A 483 -15.85 7.80 3.06
CA LEU A 483 -16.41 9.14 3.23
C LEU A 483 -15.49 10.18 2.56
N LYS A 484 -15.82 10.61 1.34
CA LYS A 484 -15.07 11.60 0.56
C LYS A 484 -15.54 13.02 0.83
N VAL A 485 -16.86 13.20 0.94
CA VAL A 485 -17.48 14.51 1.08
C VAL A 485 -17.41 14.99 2.53
N MET A 486 -16.84 16.19 2.71
CA MET A 486 -16.80 16.86 4.00
C MET A 486 -18.16 17.49 4.35
N PRO A 487 -18.59 17.47 5.63
CA PRO A 487 -19.84 18.09 6.06
C PRO A 487 -19.91 19.59 5.72
N SER A 488 -21.11 20.08 5.40
CA SER A 488 -21.36 21.49 5.08
C SER A 488 -21.02 22.41 6.24
N GLY A 489 -20.32 23.53 5.97
CA GLY A 489 -19.97 24.56 6.97
C GLY A 489 -18.48 24.64 7.30
N ARG A 490 -17.65 23.72 6.79
CA ARG A 490 -16.19 23.80 6.93
C ARG A 490 -15.57 24.67 5.84
N GLN A 491 -14.85 25.73 6.23
CA GLN A 491 -14.06 26.51 5.28
C GLN A 491 -12.73 25.80 4.98
N PRO A 492 -12.24 25.82 3.73
CA PRO A 492 -10.93 25.30 3.38
C PRO A 492 -9.81 25.99 4.18
N ILE A 493 -8.81 25.23 4.59
CA ILE A 493 -7.64 25.74 5.32
C ILE A 493 -6.65 26.28 4.31
N THR A 494 -6.33 27.58 4.41
CA THR A 494 -5.30 28.21 3.56
C THR A 494 -3.94 27.65 3.96
N THR A 495 -3.28 26.92 3.06
CA THR A 495 -1.99 26.26 3.33
C THR A 495 -0.88 26.95 2.55
N GLU A 496 0.19 27.37 3.23
CA GLU A 496 1.32 28.09 2.62
C GLU A 496 2.66 27.45 2.99
N LEU A 497 3.53 27.29 2.00
CA LEU A 497 4.92 26.83 2.17
C LEU A 497 5.86 28.03 2.32
N LEU A 498 6.56 28.10 3.46
CA LEU A 498 7.48 29.18 3.81
C LEU A 498 8.91 28.65 3.96
N LYS A 499 9.89 29.41 3.44
CA LYS A 499 11.32 29.12 3.66
C LYS A 499 11.78 29.76 4.96
N ARG A 500 12.64 29.08 5.72
CA ARG A 500 12.99 29.45 7.11
C ARG A 500 13.57 30.86 7.25
N GLU A 501 14.38 31.30 6.30
CA GLU A 501 15.09 32.59 6.34
C GLU A 501 14.33 33.72 5.63
N THR A 502 12.99 33.70 5.64
CA THR A 502 12.17 34.70 4.93
C THR A 502 11.36 35.57 5.87
N VAL A 503 11.12 36.82 5.46
CA VAL A 503 10.22 37.76 6.15
C VAL A 503 8.81 37.18 6.30
N ALA A 504 8.42 36.25 5.41
CA ALA A 504 7.13 35.58 5.45
C ALA A 504 6.92 34.72 6.71
N VAL A 505 7.99 34.13 7.30
CA VAL A 505 7.88 33.41 8.58
C VAL A 505 7.47 34.34 9.72
N GLY A 506 8.06 35.54 9.77
CA GLY A 506 7.65 36.56 10.74
C GLY A 506 6.19 37.00 10.54
N ALA A 507 5.72 37.09 9.30
CA ALA A 507 4.32 37.39 8.99
C ALA A 507 3.36 36.27 9.45
N ALA A 508 3.75 35.00 9.33
CA ALA A 508 2.96 33.87 9.83
C ALA A 508 2.82 33.90 11.37
N TYR A 509 3.89 34.18 12.10
CA TYR A 509 3.84 34.36 13.55
C TYR A 509 3.02 35.59 13.96
N GLN A 510 3.10 36.68 13.19
CA GLN A 510 2.25 37.85 13.42
C GLN A 510 0.77 37.55 13.20
N ARG A 511 0.43 36.80 12.15
CA ARG A 511 -0.95 36.30 11.92
C ARG A 511 -1.44 35.46 13.09
N ALA A 512 -0.61 34.52 13.58
CA ALA A 512 -0.93 33.70 14.74
C ALA A 512 -1.24 34.56 15.97
N ARG A 513 -0.46 35.61 16.23
CA ARG A 513 -0.76 36.58 17.30
C ARG A 513 -2.10 37.27 17.12
N ASP A 514 -2.41 37.72 15.91
CA ASP A 514 -3.65 38.46 15.65
C ASP A 514 -4.88 37.55 15.80
N GLU A 515 -4.77 36.28 15.45
CA GLU A 515 -5.79 35.27 15.72
C GLU A 515 -5.99 35.02 17.23
N VAL A 516 -4.92 34.98 18.02
CA VAL A 516 -5.03 34.90 19.49
C VAL A 516 -5.74 36.14 20.05
N LYS A 517 -5.43 37.34 19.55
CA LYS A 517 -6.14 38.58 19.96
C LYS A 517 -7.64 38.53 19.61
N ASN A 518 -7.99 37.89 18.50
CA ASN A 518 -9.39 37.65 18.11
C ASN A 518 -10.06 36.54 18.95
N GLY A 519 -9.33 35.95 19.89
CA GLY A 519 -9.83 34.95 20.81
C GLY A 519 -9.69 33.51 20.34
N HIS A 520 -8.97 33.26 19.25
CA HIS A 520 -8.63 31.92 18.77
C HIS A 520 -7.35 31.38 19.43
N GLN A 521 -6.97 30.16 19.05
CA GLN A 521 -5.79 29.48 19.58
C GLN A 521 -4.89 28.95 18.46
N VAL A 522 -3.64 28.69 18.80
CA VAL A 522 -2.58 28.37 17.82
C VAL A 522 -1.87 27.08 18.20
N TYR A 523 -1.60 26.25 17.19
CA TYR A 523 -0.67 25.12 17.30
C TYR A 523 0.66 25.45 16.64
N VAL A 524 1.76 25.08 17.29
CA VAL A 524 3.11 25.08 16.71
C VAL A 524 3.70 23.68 16.87
N VAL A 525 4.06 23.03 15.76
CA VAL A 525 4.53 21.64 15.74
C VAL A 525 6.00 21.59 15.38
N CYS A 526 6.81 20.96 16.22
CA CYS A 526 8.22 20.74 15.99
C CYS A 526 8.48 19.30 15.53
N PRO A 527 9.42 19.07 14.59
CA PRO A 527 9.73 17.73 14.08
C PRO A 527 10.43 16.87 15.13
N LEU A 528 10.42 15.57 14.88
CA LEU A 528 11.31 14.64 15.56
C LEU A 528 12.76 14.86 15.08
N VAL A 529 13.69 14.97 16.03
CA VAL A 529 15.13 15.03 15.75
C VAL A 529 15.75 13.74 16.31
N GLU A 530 15.97 12.76 15.42
CA GLU A 530 16.62 11.45 15.66
C GLU A 530 15.87 10.48 16.62
N ASP A 531 16.21 9.18 16.54
CA ASP A 531 15.52 8.04 17.19
C ASP A 531 15.54 8.02 18.74
N SER A 532 15.87 9.13 19.40
CA SER A 532 15.86 9.22 20.86
C SER A 532 14.87 10.27 21.37
N GLY A 533 13.82 9.80 22.04
CA GLY A 533 12.76 10.67 22.58
C GLY A 533 13.22 11.70 23.63
N LYS A 534 14.46 11.60 24.15
CA LYS A 534 15.05 12.61 25.04
C LYS A 534 15.51 13.86 24.28
N ILE A 535 16.01 13.72 23.06
CA ILE A 535 16.42 14.86 22.22
C ILE A 535 15.17 15.62 21.72
N GLU A 536 14.10 14.90 21.38
CA GLU A 536 12.79 15.44 21.01
C GLU A 536 12.23 16.41 22.07
N ALA A 537 12.15 15.94 23.32
CA ALA A 537 11.61 16.75 24.42
C ALA A 537 12.43 18.03 24.61
N ALA A 538 13.75 17.93 24.60
CA ALA A 538 14.64 19.08 24.78
C ALA A 538 14.49 20.14 23.67
N ALA A 539 14.34 19.70 22.41
CA ALA A 539 14.15 20.61 21.28
C ALA A 539 12.81 21.37 21.37
N ALA A 540 11.72 20.66 21.65
CA ALA A 540 10.39 21.27 21.81
C ALA A 540 10.34 22.23 23.02
N THR A 541 10.94 21.86 24.16
CA THR A 541 11.02 22.72 25.34
C THR A 541 11.78 24.01 25.03
N LYS A 542 12.98 23.88 24.46
CA LYS A 542 13.80 25.05 24.10
C LYS A 542 13.05 25.96 23.14
N ARG A 543 12.37 25.38 22.14
CA ARG A 543 11.61 26.16 21.16
C ARG A 543 10.41 26.86 21.79
N ALA A 544 9.70 26.22 22.71
CA ALA A 544 8.60 26.85 23.44
C ALA A 544 9.07 28.03 24.30
N GLU A 545 10.21 27.89 24.98
CA GLU A 545 10.84 28.97 25.74
C GLU A 545 11.28 30.14 24.84
N GLU A 546 11.93 29.84 23.71
CA GLU A 546 12.32 30.83 22.73
C GLU A 546 11.10 31.60 22.23
N LEU A 547 10.13 30.90 21.64
CA LEU A 547 8.90 31.49 21.09
C LEU A 547 8.12 32.29 22.14
N GLY A 548 8.06 31.83 23.39
CA GLY A 548 7.44 32.55 24.49
C GLY A 548 8.15 33.86 24.86
N ASN A 549 9.46 33.95 24.63
CA ASN A 549 10.25 35.16 24.88
C ASN A 549 10.31 36.11 23.67
N THR A 550 10.11 35.60 22.45
CA THR A 550 10.17 36.35 21.19
C THR A 550 8.79 36.55 20.58
N GLU A 551 8.38 35.69 19.65
CA GLU A 551 7.21 35.87 18.79
C GLU A 551 5.91 35.90 19.57
N PHE A 552 5.77 35.12 20.65
CA PHE A 552 4.56 35.03 21.47
C PHE A 552 4.70 35.69 22.85
N LYS A 553 5.68 36.58 23.02
CA LYS A 553 5.84 37.37 24.25
C LYS A 553 4.52 37.98 24.77
N GLY A 554 4.14 37.62 25.99
CA GLY A 554 2.92 38.08 26.65
C GLY A 554 1.66 37.25 26.35
N LEU A 555 1.79 36.10 25.67
CA LEU A 555 0.74 35.08 25.53
C LEU A 555 1.06 33.87 26.42
N ASN A 556 0.03 33.08 26.73
CA ASN A 556 0.20 31.84 27.47
C ASN A 556 0.64 30.72 26.52
N VAL A 557 1.93 30.37 26.56
CA VAL A 557 2.52 29.30 25.75
C VAL A 557 2.60 28.01 26.56
N GLY A 558 1.96 26.95 26.08
CA GLY A 558 2.04 25.60 26.63
C GLY A 558 2.96 24.69 25.82
N LEU A 559 3.44 23.63 26.45
CA LEU A 559 4.34 22.64 25.85
C LEU A 559 3.73 21.24 25.94
N LEU A 560 3.81 20.44 24.87
CA LEU A 560 3.38 19.05 24.89
C LEU A 560 4.30 18.14 24.06
N HIS A 561 4.96 17.16 24.70
CA HIS A 561 5.86 16.23 24.00
C HIS A 561 5.71 14.77 24.47
N GLY A 562 6.25 13.82 23.70
CA GLY A 562 6.09 12.37 23.89
C GLY A 562 6.54 11.84 25.26
N GLN A 563 7.59 12.43 25.82
CA GLN A 563 8.15 12.01 27.12
C GLN A 563 7.37 12.50 28.36
N MET A 564 6.37 13.37 28.21
CA MET A 564 5.61 13.85 29.37
C MET A 564 4.74 12.71 29.95
N PRO A 565 4.60 12.64 31.29
CA PRO A 565 3.63 11.75 31.92
C PRO A 565 2.21 11.99 31.38
N SER A 566 1.43 10.92 31.20
CA SER A 566 0.08 11.01 30.60
C SER A 566 -0.85 11.98 31.36
N ALA A 567 -0.76 12.03 32.68
CA ALA A 567 -1.54 12.95 33.50
C ALA A 567 -1.19 14.43 33.24
N GLU A 568 0.06 14.73 32.92
CA GLU A 568 0.51 16.09 32.61
C GLU A 568 0.08 16.52 31.21
N LYS A 569 0.23 15.63 30.22
CA LYS A 569 -0.28 15.86 28.85
C LYS A 569 -1.76 16.23 28.86
N GLU A 570 -2.55 15.47 29.60
CA GLU A 570 -3.99 15.70 29.71
C GLU A 570 -4.31 17.01 30.41
N LYS A 571 -3.61 17.35 31.49
CA LYS A 571 -3.77 18.66 32.15
C LYS A 571 -3.51 19.81 31.17
N ILE A 572 -2.43 19.73 30.39
CA ILE A 572 -2.08 20.74 29.39
C ILE A 572 -3.13 20.80 28.27
N MET A 573 -3.60 19.64 27.79
CA MET A 573 -4.67 19.61 26.79
C MET A 573 -5.98 20.18 27.32
N ASN A 574 -6.31 19.95 28.58
CA ASN A 574 -7.50 20.54 29.22
C ASN A 574 -7.37 22.04 29.36
N SER A 575 -6.22 22.56 29.81
CA SER A 575 -5.94 23.99 29.87
C SER A 575 -5.93 24.65 28.49
N PHE A 576 -5.44 23.95 27.46
CA PHE A 576 -5.57 24.43 26.08
C PHE A 576 -7.04 24.44 25.67
N ARG A 577 -7.82 23.39 25.92
CA ARG A 577 -9.25 23.36 25.58
C ARG A 577 -10.08 24.44 26.31
N SER A 578 -9.75 24.75 27.56
CA SER A 578 -10.41 25.80 28.36
C SER A 578 -9.94 27.22 28.01
N LYS A 579 -9.02 27.38 27.05
CA LYS A 579 -8.42 28.67 26.64
C LYS A 579 -7.60 29.35 27.75
N GLU A 580 -7.05 28.56 28.67
CA GLU A 580 -6.01 29.04 29.59
C GLU A 580 -4.65 29.15 28.87
N ILE A 581 -4.43 28.30 27.86
CA ILE A 581 -3.25 28.33 26.99
C ILE A 581 -3.67 28.86 25.62
N ASP A 582 -2.99 29.89 25.13
CA ASP A 582 -3.26 30.52 23.84
C ASP A 582 -2.54 29.79 22.70
N VAL A 583 -1.30 29.36 22.95
CA VAL A 583 -0.42 28.73 21.97
C VAL A 583 0.09 27.41 22.53
N LEU A 584 -0.14 26.30 21.82
CA LEU A 584 0.41 25.00 22.18
C LEU A 584 1.59 24.64 21.27
N VAL A 585 2.79 24.59 21.84
CA VAL A 585 3.98 24.07 21.17
C VAL A 585 4.05 22.57 21.44
N ALA A 586 4.03 21.76 20.39
CA ALA A 586 3.96 20.31 20.53
C ALA A 586 4.82 19.54 19.52
N THR A 587 5.04 18.27 19.81
CA THR A 587 5.60 17.31 18.84
C THR A 587 4.48 16.52 18.15
N THR A 588 4.81 15.44 17.45
CA THR A 588 3.85 14.56 16.74
C THR A 588 2.79 13.92 17.64
N VAL A 589 2.85 14.09 18.97
CA VAL A 589 1.83 13.58 19.91
C VAL A 589 0.43 14.15 19.62
N ILE A 590 0.32 15.34 19.03
CA ILE A 590 -0.98 15.92 18.66
C ILE A 590 -1.59 15.29 17.40
N GLU A 591 -0.86 14.40 16.71
CA GLU A 591 -1.39 13.63 15.56
C GLU A 591 -2.63 12.82 15.97
N VAL A 592 -2.74 12.40 17.23
CA VAL A 592 -3.86 11.58 17.74
C VAL A 592 -4.68 12.31 18.80
N GLY A 593 -5.97 12.49 18.51
CA GLY A 593 -7.01 12.41 19.53
C GLY A 593 -7.42 13.66 20.33
N VAL A 594 -7.20 14.89 19.87
CA VAL A 594 -7.86 16.06 20.50
C VAL A 594 -8.44 17.03 19.48
N ASP A 595 -9.72 17.39 19.68
CA ASP A 595 -10.44 18.40 18.92
C ASP A 595 -10.53 19.71 19.72
N VAL A 596 -9.96 20.79 19.18
CA VAL A 596 -10.07 22.15 19.74
C VAL A 596 -10.70 23.04 18.68
N PRO A 597 -12.04 23.22 18.69
CA PRO A 597 -12.75 23.97 17.66
C PRO A 597 -12.29 25.42 17.49
N ASN A 598 -11.76 26.01 18.56
CA ASN A 598 -11.28 27.38 18.62
C ASN A 598 -9.86 27.59 18.04
N ALA A 599 -9.17 26.52 17.63
CA ALA A 599 -7.86 26.63 17.02
C ALA A 599 -7.96 26.93 15.51
N THR A 600 -7.40 28.06 15.08
CA THR A 600 -7.49 28.55 13.69
C THR A 600 -6.14 28.55 12.97
N VAL A 601 -5.02 28.50 13.68
CA VAL A 601 -3.68 28.54 13.06
C VAL A 601 -2.85 27.31 13.43
N MET A 602 -2.27 26.67 12.42
CA MET A 602 -1.33 25.57 12.52
C MET A 602 0.01 25.99 11.92
N ILE A 603 1.09 25.99 12.70
CA ILE A 603 2.46 26.24 12.23
C ILE A 603 3.24 24.93 12.37
N ILE A 604 3.81 24.42 11.29
CA ILE A 604 4.64 23.21 11.30
C ILE A 604 6.07 23.62 10.96
N GLU A 605 6.97 23.52 11.94
CA GLU A 605 8.39 23.76 11.74
C GLU A 605 9.08 22.54 11.10
N ASP A 606 10.05 22.77 10.22
CA ASP A 606 10.75 21.71 9.48
C ASP A 606 9.81 20.69 8.82
N ALA A 607 8.76 21.18 8.15
CA ALA A 607 7.70 20.34 7.59
C ALA A 607 8.21 19.23 6.65
N GLN A 608 9.38 19.40 6.02
CA GLN A 608 10.03 18.40 5.17
C GLN A 608 10.39 17.08 5.91
N ARG A 609 10.47 17.10 7.25
CA ARG A 609 10.78 15.93 8.07
C ARG A 609 9.58 15.03 8.33
N PHE A 610 8.36 15.51 8.11
CA PHE A 610 7.13 14.74 8.36
C PHE A 610 6.68 13.99 7.11
N GLY A 611 5.99 12.87 7.29
CA GLY A 611 5.28 12.18 6.20
C GLY A 611 4.08 12.97 5.67
N LEU A 612 3.66 12.73 4.42
CA LEU A 612 2.54 13.48 3.83
C LEU A 612 1.22 13.26 4.60
N ALA A 613 0.95 12.01 5.00
CA ALA A 613 -0.20 11.67 5.84
C ALA A 613 -0.18 12.38 7.21
N GLN A 614 0.99 12.50 7.85
CA GLN A 614 1.13 13.20 9.13
C GLN A 614 0.85 14.70 8.98
N LEU A 615 1.41 15.33 7.95
CA LEU A 615 1.14 16.75 7.65
C LEU A 615 -0.34 17.01 7.43
N HIS A 616 -1.02 16.11 6.72
CA HIS A 616 -2.46 16.18 6.50
C HIS A 616 -3.27 16.06 7.80
N GLN A 617 -2.93 15.09 8.66
CA GLN A 617 -3.55 14.93 9.98
C GLN A 617 -3.35 16.17 10.85
N LEU A 618 -2.14 16.72 10.90
CA LEU A 618 -1.81 17.94 11.62
C LEU A 618 -2.62 19.13 11.08
N ARG A 619 -2.64 19.35 9.76
CA ARG A 619 -3.48 20.38 9.13
C ARG A 619 -4.95 20.23 9.53
N GLY A 620 -5.47 19.00 9.57
CA GLY A 620 -6.86 18.71 9.96
C GLY A 620 -7.22 18.99 11.43
N ARG A 621 -6.26 19.39 12.28
CA ARG A 621 -6.49 19.78 13.68
C ARG A 621 -7.07 21.20 13.81
N VAL A 622 -6.96 22.04 12.79
CA VAL A 622 -7.54 23.39 12.76
C VAL A 622 -8.75 23.47 11.82
N GLY A 623 -9.51 24.57 11.91
CA GLY A 623 -10.66 24.82 11.02
C GLY A 623 -11.87 23.94 11.32
N ARG A 624 -12.12 23.69 12.61
CA ARG A 624 -13.27 22.89 13.08
C ARG A 624 -14.43 23.75 13.62
N GLY A 625 -14.16 24.97 14.08
CA GLY A 625 -15.16 25.92 14.57
C GLY A 625 -15.82 26.80 13.50
N GLY A 626 -15.58 26.54 12.20
CA GLY A 626 -16.16 27.31 11.08
C GLY A 626 -15.45 28.63 10.75
N GLY A 627 -14.51 29.10 11.58
CA GLY A 627 -13.67 30.27 11.29
C GLY A 627 -12.63 30.00 10.19
N ALA A 628 -12.22 31.07 9.49
CA ALA A 628 -11.10 31.01 8.56
C ALA A 628 -9.85 30.47 9.28
N SER A 629 -9.12 29.58 8.63
CA SER A 629 -8.00 28.87 9.25
C SER A 629 -6.79 28.79 8.32
N TRP A 630 -5.61 28.77 8.92
CA TRP A 630 -4.33 28.82 8.21
C TRP A 630 -3.40 27.69 8.65
N CYS A 631 -2.66 27.14 7.69
CA CYS A 631 -1.61 26.16 7.91
C CYS A 631 -0.31 26.63 7.25
N TYR A 632 0.71 26.90 8.07
CA TYR A 632 2.03 27.35 7.62
C TYR A 632 3.03 26.21 7.71
N LEU A 633 3.58 25.80 6.57
CA LEU A 633 4.62 24.78 6.47
C LEU A 633 5.98 25.49 6.36
N ILE A 634 6.75 25.52 7.43
CA ILE A 634 8.10 26.10 7.41
C ILE A 634 9.08 25.00 7.05
N ALA A 635 9.70 25.06 5.86
CA ALA A 635 10.59 24.01 5.40
C ALA A 635 11.70 24.52 4.48
N ASP A 636 12.90 23.96 4.66
CA ASP A 636 14.02 24.10 3.74
C ASP A 636 14.16 22.81 2.94
N VAL A 637 13.48 22.79 1.79
CA VAL A 637 13.37 21.61 0.93
C VAL A 637 14.64 21.42 0.11
N THR A 638 15.37 20.33 0.34
CA THR A 638 16.62 20.00 -0.36
C THR A 638 16.50 18.81 -1.32
N THR A 639 15.48 17.97 -1.16
CA THR A 639 15.24 16.76 -1.99
C THR A 639 14.02 16.91 -2.88
N LYS A 640 14.02 16.21 -4.02
CA LYS A 640 12.88 16.20 -4.96
C LYS A 640 11.61 15.65 -4.31
N ASP A 641 11.73 14.57 -3.54
CA ASP A 641 10.60 13.93 -2.87
C ASP A 641 10.00 14.82 -1.77
N ALA A 642 10.84 15.55 -1.02
CA ALA A 642 10.34 16.53 -0.07
C ALA A 642 9.62 17.69 -0.78
N ALA A 643 10.12 18.14 -1.95
CA ALA A 643 9.47 19.18 -2.74
C ALA A 643 8.09 18.74 -3.21
N ALA A 644 8.00 17.55 -3.81
CA ALA A 644 6.74 16.98 -4.26
C ALA A 644 5.72 16.82 -3.12
N ARG A 645 6.15 16.42 -1.92
CA ARG A 645 5.26 16.33 -0.74
C ARG A 645 4.75 17.69 -0.29
N MET A 646 5.63 18.70 -0.21
CA MET A 646 5.20 20.06 0.19
C MET A 646 4.26 20.68 -0.85
N GLU A 647 4.55 20.50 -2.14
CA GLU A 647 3.70 20.96 -3.24
C GLU A 647 2.31 20.32 -3.14
N ALA A 648 2.24 18.99 -2.97
CA ALA A 648 0.97 18.29 -2.80
C ALA A 648 0.15 18.83 -1.61
N MET A 649 0.79 19.11 -0.46
CA MET A 649 0.10 19.69 0.72
C MET A 649 -0.52 21.08 0.45
N VAL A 650 0.11 21.87 -0.42
CA VAL A 650 -0.36 23.22 -0.77
C VAL A 650 -1.47 23.15 -1.83
N GLU A 651 -1.34 22.25 -2.82
CA GLU A 651 -2.26 22.15 -3.95
C GLU A 651 -3.65 21.61 -3.57
N THR A 652 -3.72 20.67 -2.63
CA THR A 652 -4.98 19.97 -2.32
C THR A 652 -5.25 19.87 -0.82
N THR A 653 -6.53 20.00 -0.48
CA THR A 653 -7.05 19.73 0.88
C THR A 653 -7.61 18.31 1.03
N ASP A 654 -7.77 17.58 -0.08
CA ASP A 654 -8.34 16.24 -0.12
C ASP A 654 -7.30 15.19 0.32
N GLY A 655 -7.55 14.57 1.47
CA GLY A 655 -6.66 13.55 2.01
C GLY A 655 -6.53 12.29 1.15
N PHE A 656 -7.51 11.93 0.30
CA PHE A 656 -7.38 10.80 -0.62
C PHE A 656 -6.39 11.11 -1.74
N VAL A 657 -6.47 12.32 -2.32
CA VAL A 657 -5.51 12.78 -3.33
C VAL A 657 -4.11 12.85 -2.74
N LEU A 658 -3.97 13.31 -1.50
CA LEU A 658 -2.69 13.30 -0.79
C LEU A 658 -2.15 11.90 -0.56
N ALA A 659 -3.02 10.94 -0.23
CA ALA A 659 -2.61 9.55 -0.04
C ALA A 659 -2.13 8.91 -1.36
N ASP A 660 -2.79 9.20 -2.49
CA ASP A 660 -2.33 8.78 -3.83
C ASP A 660 -0.94 9.36 -4.14
N ARG A 661 -0.74 10.66 -3.90
CA ARG A 661 0.57 11.31 -4.10
C ARG A 661 1.64 10.78 -3.16
N ASP A 662 1.33 10.48 -1.89
CA ASP A 662 2.30 9.87 -0.96
C ASP A 662 2.75 8.50 -1.48
N LEU A 663 1.81 7.73 -2.03
CA LEU A 663 2.08 6.43 -2.64
C LEU A 663 3.02 6.56 -3.85
N GLU A 664 2.78 7.56 -4.71
CA GLU A 664 3.62 7.83 -5.89
C GLU A 664 5.03 8.25 -5.51
N ILE A 665 5.16 9.07 -4.46
CA ILE A 665 6.45 9.60 -4.01
C ILE A 665 7.28 8.53 -3.30
N ARG A 666 6.68 7.72 -2.42
CA ARG A 666 7.42 6.72 -1.62
C ARG A 666 7.69 5.40 -2.35
N GLY A 667 6.83 5.02 -3.29
CA GLY A 667 6.83 3.65 -3.85
C GLY A 667 6.37 2.58 -2.82
N THR A 668 6.23 1.32 -3.27
CA THR A 668 5.59 0.23 -2.50
C THR A 668 6.27 -0.15 -1.19
N GLY A 669 7.58 0.09 -1.06
CA GLY A 669 8.42 -0.52 -0.03
C GLY A 669 8.07 -0.18 1.43
N GLN A 670 7.23 0.83 1.68
CA GLN A 670 6.78 1.20 3.03
C GLN A 670 5.30 0.92 3.31
N ILE A 671 4.46 0.65 2.30
CA ILE A 671 3.02 0.35 2.52
C ILE A 671 2.86 -0.89 3.39
N PHE A 672 3.73 -1.90 3.15
CA PHE A 672 3.73 -3.16 3.88
C PHE A 672 4.61 -3.12 5.14
N GLY A 673 5.29 -2.01 5.43
CA GLY A 673 6.18 -1.85 6.59
C GLY A 673 7.33 -2.87 6.69
N GLU A 674 8.40 -2.53 7.39
CA GLU A 674 9.53 -3.46 7.62
C GLU A 674 9.15 -4.68 8.51
N ARG A 675 7.93 -4.70 9.06
CA ARG A 675 7.38 -5.80 9.89
C ARG A 675 6.18 -6.54 9.27
N GLN A 676 5.48 -6.01 8.26
CA GLN A 676 4.50 -6.78 7.47
C GLN A 676 5.02 -7.16 6.08
N SER A 677 6.26 -6.81 5.74
CA SER A 677 7.07 -7.40 4.65
C SER A 677 7.22 -8.93 4.75
N GLY A 678 6.71 -9.54 5.84
CA GLY A 678 6.52 -10.97 6.01
C GLY A 678 5.27 -11.53 5.33
N GLN A 679 4.28 -10.72 4.91
CA GLN A 679 3.18 -11.22 4.09
C GLN A 679 3.60 -11.37 2.63
N SER A 680 3.36 -12.55 2.10
CA SER A 680 3.90 -13.10 0.86
C SER A 680 3.65 -12.24 -0.39
N ILE A 681 2.57 -11.46 -0.43
CA ILE A 681 2.05 -10.80 -1.64
C ILE A 681 3.10 -9.92 -2.36
N ASP A 682 3.85 -9.08 -1.65
CA ASP A 682 4.87 -8.18 -2.28
C ASP A 682 6.04 -8.97 -2.91
N LYS A 683 6.38 -10.15 -2.38
CA LYS A 683 7.42 -11.02 -2.98
C LYS A 683 6.96 -11.68 -4.29
N HIS A 684 5.65 -11.81 -4.48
CA HIS A 684 5.07 -12.48 -5.64
C HIS A 684 4.68 -11.52 -6.78
N LEU A 685 4.56 -10.21 -6.53
CA LEU A 685 4.41 -9.20 -7.59
C LEU A 685 5.76 -8.97 -8.29
N ARG A 686 6.04 -9.70 -9.38
CA ARG A 686 7.29 -9.59 -10.15
C ARG A 686 7.21 -8.48 -11.20
N LEU A 687 6.03 -8.28 -11.79
CA LEU A 687 5.80 -7.31 -12.86
C LEU A 687 4.92 -6.13 -12.42
N ALA A 688 3.91 -6.42 -11.60
CA ALA A 688 3.01 -5.42 -11.06
C ALA A 688 3.73 -4.54 -10.02
N ARG A 689 3.51 -3.23 -10.10
CA ARG A 689 4.07 -2.27 -9.14
C ARG A 689 2.97 -1.34 -8.65
N LEU A 690 2.78 -1.26 -7.35
CA LEU A 690 1.99 -0.18 -6.76
C LEU A 690 2.86 1.09 -6.65
N PRO A 691 2.27 2.29 -6.63
CA PRO A 691 0.88 2.61 -7.00
C PRO A 691 0.58 2.53 -8.50
N ARG A 692 1.57 2.36 -9.36
CA ARG A 692 1.41 2.54 -10.82
C ARG A 692 0.30 1.67 -11.43
N ASP A 693 0.18 0.43 -10.98
CA ASP A 693 -0.67 -0.60 -11.55
C ASP A 693 -1.99 -0.80 -10.78
N ILE A 694 -2.32 0.16 -9.93
CA ILE A 694 -3.43 0.10 -8.97
C ILE A 694 -4.82 -0.09 -9.60
N LYS A 695 -4.99 0.37 -10.85
CA LYS A 695 -6.22 0.20 -11.65
C LYS A 695 -6.55 -1.26 -11.96
N TYR A 696 -5.57 -2.17 -11.94
CA TYR A 696 -5.83 -3.60 -12.17
C TYR A 696 -6.39 -4.29 -10.93
N VAL A 697 -6.21 -3.72 -9.74
CA VAL A 697 -6.61 -4.34 -8.46
C VAL A 697 -8.13 -4.44 -8.34
N GLU A 698 -8.86 -3.35 -8.61
CA GLU A 698 -10.33 -3.34 -8.56
C GLU A 698 -10.94 -4.35 -9.54
N PHE A 699 -10.35 -4.41 -10.72
CA PHE A 699 -10.81 -5.33 -11.74
C PHE A 699 -10.46 -6.79 -11.39
N ALA A 700 -9.28 -7.05 -10.83
CA ALA A 700 -8.88 -8.35 -10.28
C ALA A 700 -9.84 -8.80 -9.18
N ARG A 701 -10.27 -7.88 -8.30
CA ARG A 701 -11.25 -8.20 -7.26
C ARG A 701 -12.60 -8.60 -7.84
N THR A 702 -13.13 -7.81 -8.77
CA THR A 702 -14.41 -8.12 -9.42
C THR A 702 -14.36 -9.48 -10.12
N THR A 703 -13.23 -9.79 -10.78
CA THR A 703 -13.04 -11.08 -11.46
C THR A 703 -12.92 -12.22 -10.47
N ALA A 704 -12.19 -12.03 -9.37
CA ALA A 704 -12.08 -13.01 -8.30
C ALA A 704 -13.45 -13.32 -7.67
N GLU A 705 -14.27 -12.31 -7.43
CA GLU A 705 -15.65 -12.46 -6.92
C GLU A 705 -16.50 -13.30 -7.89
N LEU A 706 -16.47 -12.99 -9.19
CA LEU A 706 -17.18 -13.74 -10.23
C LEU A 706 -16.75 -15.20 -10.33
N ILE A 707 -15.44 -15.48 -10.30
CA ILE A 707 -14.92 -16.86 -10.34
C ILE A 707 -15.44 -17.62 -9.12
N LEU A 708 -15.26 -17.07 -7.92
CA LEU A 708 -15.67 -17.72 -6.67
C LEU A 708 -17.19 -17.83 -6.51
N ASP A 709 -17.99 -16.99 -7.18
CA ASP A 709 -19.45 -17.14 -7.21
C ASP A 709 -19.88 -18.39 -7.99
N SER A 710 -19.14 -18.72 -9.06
CA SER A 710 -19.40 -19.92 -9.86
C SER A 710 -18.69 -21.17 -9.35
N ASP A 711 -17.53 -21.01 -8.70
CA ASP A 711 -16.65 -22.09 -8.27
C ASP A 711 -16.02 -21.76 -6.90
N PRO A 712 -16.79 -21.83 -5.79
CA PRO A 712 -16.37 -21.34 -4.47
C PRO A 712 -15.10 -22.00 -3.93
N ASP A 713 -14.93 -23.29 -4.19
CA ASP A 713 -13.79 -24.08 -3.74
C ASP A 713 -12.70 -24.20 -4.82
N LEU A 714 -12.85 -23.47 -5.94
CA LEU A 714 -11.98 -23.56 -7.12
C LEU A 714 -11.78 -25.00 -7.63
N ALA A 715 -12.83 -25.83 -7.54
CA ALA A 715 -12.78 -27.23 -7.94
C ALA A 715 -12.61 -27.38 -9.46
N HIS A 716 -13.22 -26.49 -10.24
CA HIS A 716 -13.10 -26.44 -11.69
C HIS A 716 -11.86 -25.64 -12.12
N HIS A 717 -11.36 -24.74 -11.27
CA HIS A 717 -10.14 -23.97 -11.47
C HIS A 717 -8.99 -24.44 -10.58
N ARG A 718 -8.79 -25.76 -10.45
CA ARG A 718 -7.80 -26.32 -9.51
C ARG A 718 -6.40 -25.70 -9.66
N PRO A 719 -5.82 -25.54 -10.87
CA PRO A 719 -4.50 -24.91 -11.01
C PRO A 719 -4.42 -23.48 -10.50
N LEU A 720 -5.54 -22.74 -10.52
CA LEU A 720 -5.62 -21.40 -9.95
C LEU A 720 -5.64 -21.44 -8.41
N ALA A 721 -6.31 -22.43 -7.82
CA ALA A 721 -6.23 -22.68 -6.38
C ALA A 721 -4.80 -22.96 -5.93
N GLU A 722 -4.06 -23.74 -6.73
CA GLU A 722 -2.64 -24.04 -6.49
C GLU A 722 -1.79 -22.78 -6.52
N GLU A 723 -2.02 -21.88 -7.49
CA GLU A 723 -1.33 -20.58 -7.55
C GLU A 723 -1.59 -19.73 -6.30
N VAL A 724 -2.81 -19.78 -5.73
CA VAL A 724 -3.18 -19.07 -4.49
C VAL A 724 -2.53 -19.70 -3.26
N GLU A 725 -2.54 -21.03 -3.15
CA GLU A 725 -1.85 -21.79 -2.10
C GLU A 725 -0.34 -21.45 -2.10
N ASP A 726 0.28 -21.44 -3.28
CA ASP A 726 1.71 -21.12 -3.43
C ASP A 726 2.02 -19.64 -3.10
N LEU A 727 1.05 -18.73 -3.36
CA LEU A 727 1.16 -17.31 -3.04
C LEU A 727 1.06 -17.03 -1.54
N LEU A 728 0.07 -17.60 -0.85
CA LEU A 728 -0.28 -17.22 0.52
C LEU A 728 0.21 -18.23 1.57
N GLY A 729 0.73 -19.39 1.15
CA GLY A 729 1.30 -20.43 2.01
C GLY A 729 0.25 -21.17 2.86
N ASP A 730 0.69 -21.72 4.00
CA ASP A 730 -0.13 -22.54 4.90
C ASP A 730 -1.38 -21.81 5.42
N ASP A 731 -1.40 -20.46 5.41
CA ASP A 731 -2.50 -19.61 5.86
C ASP A 731 -3.78 -19.70 5.02
N VAL A 732 -3.73 -20.35 3.85
CA VAL A 732 -4.89 -20.53 2.95
C VAL A 732 -5.13 -21.97 2.51
N GLU A 733 -4.28 -22.90 2.93
CA GLU A 733 -4.35 -24.30 2.48
C GLU A 733 -5.67 -24.98 2.93
N TYR A 734 -6.35 -24.44 3.95
CA TYR A 734 -7.68 -24.90 4.39
C TYR A 734 -8.85 -24.34 3.55
N LEU A 735 -8.63 -23.28 2.76
CA LEU A 735 -9.72 -22.60 2.05
C LEU A 735 -10.30 -23.42 0.90
N PHE A 736 -9.49 -24.27 0.27
CA PHE A 736 -9.85 -25.01 -0.95
C PHE A 736 -9.76 -26.54 -0.74
N LYS A 737 -9.88 -27.01 0.50
CA LYS A 737 -9.94 -28.45 0.83
C LYS A 737 -11.41 -28.88 0.92
N SER A 738 -11.82 -29.75 0.00
CA SER A 738 -13.12 -30.42 -0.04
C SER A 738 -13.29 -31.47 1.05
#